data_AF-A0A1C5R5A1-F1
#
_entry.id   AF-A0A1C5R5A1-F1
#
_cell.length_a   1.000
_cell.length_b   1.000
_cell.length_c   1.000
_cell.angle_alpha   90.00
_cell.angle_beta   90.00
_cell.angle_gamma   90.00
#
_symmetry.space_group_name_H-M   'P 1'
#
loop_
_entity.id
_entity.type
_entity.pdbx_description
1 polymer ?
#
loop_
_entity_poly.entity_id
_entity_poly.type
_entity_poly.pdbx_seq_one_letter_code
_entity_poly.pdbx_strand_id
1 'polypeptide(L)'
;MKKRLISLLVALCMAVTLLPVSAITAWAEESGSTLKPLQIWSGYPVLDGITPTTDSQNHKIYTGDGWSYDGTAKVLTIAPKSHTTYDLIDRGSIRQDQNSILCSAIIGENATIKNGDFWNTVNPGSSITNYGTITSGGYDMPVVNHGTITGGIFSSSVSNESDGTIENGTFRSTVTNSGTIKSGIFSEKPTGGNVAGYTLNVESPDANTNVSIGYFIPPCYIIPHSSYTTSITVLYHNRNGLQPFPIDVTIDNTQQMLLTEWAGKVESSSDPDVLYVTFTAPPADAGTVTLSKLTRLVIDIDGYPVGTKGGTQDYSGNGWRFEKSNKTLTLESGNYDFSGSGTALRPLNPNVQLVVESGAKLTGGAFAKEPTGEGAGTFRKVTLRKVTLNGTDSITAVNGLASGDWGNTLYVVKTGNNTITASEPILDINRILLENDDSLYPNPSNKKTVCINIESLNSVNALDPNADIILNQASHGLSLIMDSDGTPVIGNAPFEPAGGFYTYYGDGWHIQKSFEGIGRLYLTGGKTYNFRFTDPVNKNGQLDAVKCSIINEGSTIEDGVFNTLAANVLPNSTSSMTPKIKGGTFAAGLYYNNGEITGGAFNGKDSILTQGTVLSGNYRSVTVNGGAIVRVNDTLPLVPDKTGLDLVQGSAWDLYSYAGTVLTVESNVDITNINGQKIGEAFGSYYLNGETNKKVVRFEMPDSDVELNSTKIVVPDPKPEPKPDPTPEAPTYTLTVKGGTFTYNGGEAMTSANVPVDAEVKVTLNQSAVPEGMVFDLWAMDEASLLGNLAVAYNQESFTIPAGSVAKGSTVTVEAQYRDATIESEPSILGTAAIIGVAGAGTAVIVWQGYRIGMELYEKYFQPTPEETAAEQPAPEAPAAAAS
;
A
#
# COMPACT_ATOMS: atom_id res chain seq x y z
N MET A 1 22.58 39.93 -20.77
CA MET A 1 22.29 41.26 -20.17
C MET A 1 20.80 41.56 -20.00
N LYS A 2 19.87 41.15 -20.89
CA LYS A 2 18.42 41.40 -20.73
C LYS A 2 17.75 40.73 -19.51
N LYS A 3 18.14 39.49 -19.16
CA LYS A 3 17.56 38.78 -17.99
C LYS A 3 17.95 39.39 -16.63
N ARG A 4 19.15 39.97 -16.51
CA ARG A 4 19.59 40.67 -15.28
C ARG A 4 18.90 42.03 -15.09
N LEU A 5 18.55 42.71 -16.19
CA LEU A 5 17.83 43.98 -16.12
C LEU A 5 16.36 43.79 -15.69
N ILE A 6 15.71 42.73 -16.18
CA ILE A 6 14.32 42.40 -15.82
C ILE A 6 14.25 41.92 -14.37
N SER A 7 15.20 41.13 -13.90
CA SER A 7 15.25 40.71 -12.49
C SER A 7 15.50 41.88 -11.54
N LEU A 8 16.32 42.88 -11.95
CA LEU A 8 16.54 44.10 -11.19
C LEU A 8 15.29 45.00 -11.17
N LEU A 9 14.56 45.07 -12.30
CA LEU A 9 13.31 45.82 -12.40
C LEU A 9 12.19 45.19 -11.55
N VAL A 10 12.09 43.86 -11.56
CA VAL A 10 11.11 43.12 -10.72
C VAL A 10 11.46 43.24 -9.24
N ALA A 11 12.74 43.14 -8.86
CA ALA A 11 13.18 43.37 -7.48
C ALA A 11 12.96 44.82 -7.02
N LEU A 12 13.18 45.80 -7.90
CA LEU A 12 12.88 47.22 -7.62
C LEU A 12 11.37 47.45 -7.48
N CYS A 13 10.54 46.80 -8.30
CA CYS A 13 9.08 46.86 -8.20
C CYS A 13 8.57 46.23 -6.90
N MET A 14 9.10 45.08 -6.48
CA MET A 14 8.74 44.44 -5.20
C MET A 14 9.23 45.27 -3.99
N ALA A 15 10.40 45.91 -4.09
CA ALA A 15 10.90 46.82 -3.06
C ALA A 15 10.04 48.08 -2.95
N VAL A 16 9.54 48.62 -4.07
CA VAL A 16 8.63 49.78 -4.09
C VAL A 16 7.24 49.45 -3.51
N THR A 17 6.80 48.19 -3.56
CA THR A 17 5.54 47.75 -2.91
C THR A 17 5.66 47.44 -1.42
N LEU A 18 6.88 47.22 -0.91
CA LEU A 18 7.16 46.95 0.51
C LEU A 18 7.54 48.21 1.30
N LEU A 19 7.73 49.34 0.62
CA LEU A 19 7.81 50.63 1.30
C LEU A 19 6.41 50.96 1.85
N PRO A 20 6.27 51.31 3.15
CA PRO A 20 5.02 51.86 3.62
C PRO A 20 4.73 53.13 2.80
N VAL A 21 3.54 53.23 2.21
CA VAL A 21 3.13 54.36 1.35
C VAL A 21 3.34 55.72 2.04
N SER A 22 3.42 55.75 3.37
CA SER A 22 3.80 56.90 4.18
C SER A 22 5.20 57.47 3.92
N ALA A 23 6.12 56.73 3.29
CA ALA A 23 7.46 57.25 2.94
C ALA A 23 7.50 57.97 1.57
N ILE A 24 6.51 57.77 0.69
CA ILE A 24 6.45 58.43 -0.63
C ILE A 24 5.52 59.66 -0.61
N THR A 25 4.59 59.75 0.36
CA THR A 25 3.78 60.98 0.56
C THR A 25 4.51 62.06 1.36
N ALA A 26 5.58 61.73 2.09
CA ALA A 26 6.37 62.72 2.85
C ALA A 26 7.24 63.65 1.97
N TRP A 27 7.23 63.48 0.64
CA TRP A 27 8.02 64.29 -0.29
C TRP A 27 7.20 64.89 -1.45
N ALA A 28 5.90 65.08 -1.21
CA ALA A 28 5.02 65.87 -2.05
C ALA A 28 3.90 66.54 -1.23
N GLU A 29 4.25 67.16 -0.11
CA GLU A 29 3.42 68.19 0.54
C GLU A 29 4.32 69.37 0.95
N GLU A 30 4.92 70.00 -0.05
CA GLU A 30 5.25 71.42 0.06
C GLU A 30 3.96 72.19 -0.24
N SER A 31 3.04 72.24 0.73
CA SER A 31 1.85 73.09 0.67
C SER A 31 1.90 74.12 1.80
N GLY A 32 1.75 75.40 1.43
CA GLY A 32 2.04 76.56 2.26
C GLY A 32 1.05 76.82 3.41
N SER A 33 1.03 75.96 4.42
CA SER A 33 0.40 76.25 5.70
C SER A 33 1.38 77.01 6.61
N THR A 34 0.98 78.19 7.09
CA THR A 34 1.74 78.96 8.10
C THR A 34 1.46 78.47 9.53
N LEU A 35 0.63 77.44 9.67
CA LEU A 35 0.19 76.88 10.95
C LEU A 35 1.11 75.74 11.41
N LYS A 36 1.21 75.55 12.73
CA LYS A 36 2.10 74.53 13.32
C LYS A 36 1.47 73.13 13.32
N PRO A 37 2.23 72.06 13.05
CA PRO A 37 1.74 70.68 13.15
C PRO A 37 1.38 70.32 14.60
N LEU A 38 0.55 69.28 14.77
CA LEU A 38 0.15 68.81 16.10
C LEU A 38 1.36 68.21 16.85
N GLN A 39 1.62 68.73 18.04
CA GLN A 39 2.61 68.20 18.99
C GLN A 39 1.96 68.14 20.35
N ILE A 40 2.20 67.06 21.10
CA ILE A 40 1.68 66.86 22.46
C ILE A 40 2.84 66.88 23.44
N TRP A 41 2.68 67.61 24.55
CA TRP A 41 3.63 67.66 25.65
C TRP A 41 2.87 67.65 26.99
N SER A 42 3.30 66.80 27.92
CA SER A 42 2.62 66.60 29.22
C SER A 42 1.11 66.36 29.07
N GLY A 43 0.72 65.65 28.02
CA GLY A 43 -0.66 65.26 27.72
C GLY A 43 -1.58 66.33 27.11
N TYR A 44 -1.06 67.49 26.74
CA TYR A 44 -1.81 68.56 26.07
C TYR A 44 -1.09 69.04 24.80
N PRO A 45 -1.81 69.68 23.85
CA PRO A 45 -1.18 70.28 22.68
C PRO A 45 -0.15 71.36 23.05
N VAL A 46 0.97 71.39 22.35
CA VAL A 46 2.02 72.42 22.52
C VAL A 46 1.51 73.74 21.94
N LEU A 47 1.35 74.74 22.81
CA LEU A 47 0.76 76.04 22.45
C LEU A 47 1.79 77.14 22.18
N ASP A 48 3.09 76.84 22.35
CA ASP A 48 4.15 77.84 22.22
C ASP A 48 4.19 78.45 20.82
N GLY A 49 4.21 79.78 20.73
CA GLY A 49 4.16 80.52 19.48
C GLY A 49 2.83 80.44 18.71
N ILE A 50 1.72 80.04 19.34
CA ILE A 50 0.36 80.09 18.75
C ILE A 50 -0.47 81.11 19.51
N THR A 51 -0.92 82.17 18.83
CA THR A 51 -1.82 83.17 19.43
C THR A 51 -3.26 82.65 19.43
N PRO A 52 -3.93 82.55 20.59
CA PRO A 52 -5.31 82.06 20.63
C PRO A 52 -6.31 83.10 20.12
N THR A 53 -7.38 82.64 19.51
CA THR A 53 -8.60 83.43 19.29
C THR A 53 -9.58 83.22 20.45
N THR A 54 -10.46 84.18 20.69
CA THR A 54 -11.53 84.03 21.69
C THR A 54 -12.85 83.80 20.95
N ASP A 55 -13.56 82.72 21.30
CA ASP A 55 -14.84 82.42 20.68
C ASP A 55 -16.01 83.19 21.33
N SER A 56 -17.24 82.98 20.84
CA SER A 56 -18.45 83.62 21.37
C SER A 56 -18.81 83.20 22.81
N GLN A 57 -18.18 82.15 23.34
CA GLN A 57 -18.33 81.65 24.70
C GLN A 57 -17.16 82.07 25.62
N ASN A 58 -16.28 82.95 25.12
CA ASN A 58 -15.10 83.44 25.83
C ASN A 58 -14.03 82.35 26.07
N HIS A 59 -14.00 81.31 25.23
CA HIS A 59 -13.00 80.24 25.26
C HIS A 59 -11.75 80.62 24.47
N LYS A 60 -10.57 80.19 24.93
CA LYS A 60 -9.30 80.42 24.23
C LYS A 60 -9.02 79.28 23.27
N ILE A 61 -9.13 79.55 21.97
CA ILE A 61 -8.95 78.57 20.90
C ILE A 61 -7.58 78.74 20.25
N TYR A 62 -6.76 77.71 20.32
CA TYR A 62 -5.46 77.62 19.66
C TYR A 62 -5.64 76.80 18.37
N THR A 63 -5.18 77.31 17.23
CA THR A 63 -5.35 76.62 15.93
C THR A 63 -4.00 76.32 15.30
N GLY A 64 -3.82 75.07 14.90
CA GLY A 64 -2.66 74.60 14.15
C GLY A 64 -3.08 73.94 12.84
N ASP A 65 -2.14 73.25 12.20
CA ASP A 65 -2.33 72.63 10.90
C ASP A 65 -3.18 71.36 11.01
N GLY A 66 -4.47 71.48 10.64
CA GLY A 66 -5.44 70.38 10.72
C GLY A 66 -5.92 70.05 12.15
N TRP A 67 -5.60 70.87 13.15
CA TRP A 67 -6.08 70.69 14.52
C TRP A 67 -6.39 72.02 15.21
N SER A 68 -7.22 71.98 16.24
CA SER A 68 -7.47 73.09 17.15
C SER A 68 -7.60 72.59 18.58
N TYR A 69 -7.30 73.45 19.55
CA TYR A 69 -7.40 73.14 20.97
C TYR A 69 -8.12 74.26 21.71
N ASP A 70 -9.22 73.91 22.35
CA ASP A 70 -9.90 74.78 23.31
C ASP A 70 -9.20 74.65 24.67
N GLY A 71 -8.42 75.67 25.03
CA GLY A 71 -7.70 75.69 26.30
C GLY A 71 -8.60 75.90 27.53
N THR A 72 -9.83 76.38 27.34
CA THR A 72 -10.81 76.59 28.42
C THR A 72 -11.57 75.30 28.69
N ALA A 73 -12.12 74.67 27.64
CA ALA A 73 -12.85 73.41 27.76
C ALA A 73 -11.93 72.17 27.81
N LYS A 74 -10.64 72.33 27.50
CA LYS A 74 -9.64 71.26 27.34
C LYS A 74 -10.09 70.22 26.30
N VAL A 75 -10.42 70.68 25.09
CA VAL A 75 -10.87 69.83 23.98
C VAL A 75 -9.94 70.00 22.78
N LEU A 76 -9.31 68.91 22.34
CA LEU A 76 -8.50 68.83 21.14
C LEU A 76 -9.37 68.36 19.96
N THR A 77 -9.50 69.17 18.92
CA THR A 77 -10.16 68.79 17.66
C THR A 77 -9.10 68.51 16.60
N ILE A 78 -9.14 67.34 15.98
CA ILE A 78 -8.25 66.91 14.90
C ILE A 78 -9.11 66.76 13.64
N ALA A 79 -9.13 67.77 12.77
CA ALA A 79 -10.01 67.84 11.62
C ALA A 79 -9.25 68.38 10.39
N PRO A 80 -8.38 67.56 9.78
CA PRO A 80 -7.66 67.94 8.58
C PRO A 80 -8.60 68.09 7.37
N LYS A 81 -8.21 68.91 6.41
CA LYS A 81 -9.00 69.14 5.18
C LYS A 81 -8.95 67.97 4.19
N SER A 82 -7.86 67.20 4.22
CA SER A 82 -7.62 66.00 3.43
C SER A 82 -7.38 64.82 4.37
N HIS A 83 -7.48 63.59 3.86
CA HIS A 83 -7.24 62.40 4.67
C HIS A 83 -5.82 62.40 5.26
N THR A 84 -5.69 62.41 6.58
CA THR A 84 -4.39 62.49 7.28
C THR A 84 -4.33 61.47 8.39
N THR A 85 -3.22 60.71 8.45
CA THR A 85 -2.95 59.78 9.54
C THR A 85 -2.07 60.44 10.59
N TYR A 86 -2.53 60.42 11.84
CA TYR A 86 -1.80 60.86 13.03
C TYR A 86 -1.32 59.62 13.79
N ASP A 87 -0.03 59.30 13.66
CA ASP A 87 0.62 58.19 14.38
C ASP A 87 1.27 58.72 15.66
N LEU A 88 0.72 58.35 16.82
CA LEU A 88 1.04 58.93 18.13
C LEU A 88 2.08 58.10 18.91
N ILE A 89 3.15 57.64 18.23
CA ILE A 89 4.16 56.73 18.81
C ILE A 89 4.94 57.38 19.98
N ASP A 90 5.16 56.54 20.99
CA ASP A 90 5.72 56.80 22.31
C ASP A 90 7.26 57.07 22.39
N ARG A 91 7.96 57.50 21.33
CA ARG A 91 9.44 57.64 21.36
C ARG A 91 10.01 59.01 20.97
N GLY A 92 10.16 59.85 21.98
CA GLY A 92 11.25 60.82 22.13
C GLY A 92 11.62 61.04 23.60
N SER A 93 12.79 60.54 24.05
CA SER A 93 13.55 60.89 25.27
C SER A 93 12.79 61.19 26.57
N ILE A 94 12.30 60.17 27.30
CA ILE A 94 11.64 60.36 28.61
C ILE A 94 12.55 59.89 29.76
N ARG A 95 12.94 60.82 30.63
CA ARG A 95 12.82 60.60 32.08
C ARG A 95 11.47 61.24 32.45
N GLN A 96 10.62 60.48 33.17
CA GLN A 96 9.35 60.82 33.86
C GLN A 96 8.75 62.19 33.46
N ASP A 97 7.53 62.36 32.91
CA ASP A 97 6.24 61.75 33.22
C ASP A 97 5.22 62.05 32.07
N GLN A 98 4.41 61.04 31.68
CA GLN A 98 3.17 61.11 30.88
C GLN A 98 3.26 61.48 29.38
N ASN A 99 3.29 60.46 28.51
CA ASN A 99 3.12 60.56 27.06
C ASN A 99 1.65 60.42 26.58
N SER A 100 0.72 60.34 27.51
CA SER A 100 -0.69 60.10 27.24
C SER A 100 -1.45 61.39 27.02
N ILE A 101 -2.40 61.43 26.09
CA ILE A 101 -3.31 62.56 25.89
C ILE A 101 -4.30 62.60 27.05
N LEU A 102 -4.37 63.75 27.73
CA LEU A 102 -5.16 63.95 28.96
C LEU A 102 -6.38 64.84 28.75
N CYS A 103 -6.57 65.40 27.55
CA CYS A 103 -7.71 66.23 27.19
C CYS A 103 -8.77 65.45 26.42
N SER A 104 -10.00 65.97 26.37
CA SER A 104 -11.04 65.41 25.49
C SER A 104 -10.63 65.58 24.03
N ALA A 105 -11.09 64.69 23.15
CA ALA A 105 -10.73 64.74 21.74
C ALA A 105 -11.94 64.62 20.81
N ILE A 106 -11.92 65.38 19.71
CA ILE A 106 -12.84 65.25 18.58
C ILE A 106 -12.01 64.88 17.35
N ILE A 107 -12.19 63.67 16.84
CA ILE A 107 -11.51 63.17 15.65
C ILE A 107 -12.45 63.38 14.47
N GLY A 108 -12.10 64.26 13.53
CA GLY A 108 -12.90 64.55 12.34
C GLY A 108 -12.83 63.45 11.28
N GLU A 109 -13.76 63.46 10.34
CA GLU A 109 -13.96 62.42 9.30
C GLU A 109 -12.69 62.07 8.50
N ASN A 110 -11.84 63.06 8.22
CA ASN A 110 -10.61 62.89 7.45
C ASN A 110 -9.40 62.46 8.31
N ALA A 111 -9.54 62.34 9.63
CA ALA A 111 -8.44 61.98 10.51
C ALA A 111 -8.41 60.46 10.78
N THR A 112 -7.22 59.87 10.70
CA THR A 112 -6.94 58.50 11.14
C THR A 112 -6.00 58.54 12.34
N ILE A 113 -6.41 58.02 13.49
CA ILE A 113 -5.58 57.91 14.69
C ILE A 113 -4.96 56.52 14.76
N LYS A 114 -3.63 56.48 14.84
CA LYS A 114 -2.84 55.28 15.04
C LYS A 114 -2.00 55.42 16.31
N ASN A 115 -1.93 54.35 17.09
CA ASN A 115 -1.17 54.27 18.35
C ASN A 115 -1.54 55.36 19.37
N GLY A 116 -2.83 55.74 19.44
CA GLY A 116 -3.29 56.70 20.44
C GLY A 116 -3.11 56.18 21.88
N ASP A 117 -2.86 57.08 22.82
CA ASP A 117 -2.78 56.74 24.24
C ASP A 117 -3.55 57.80 25.05
N PHE A 118 -4.83 57.54 25.33
CA PHE A 118 -5.75 58.52 25.94
C PHE A 118 -6.13 58.12 27.36
N TRP A 119 -5.73 58.90 28.37
CA TRP A 119 -5.86 58.55 29.79
C TRP A 119 -6.88 59.42 30.53
N ASN A 120 -7.75 58.78 31.32
CA ASN A 120 -8.83 59.47 32.06
C ASN A 120 -8.43 59.96 33.47
N THR A 121 -7.29 59.51 34.01
CA THR A 121 -6.93 59.68 35.44
C THR A 121 -6.76 61.15 35.89
N VAL A 122 -6.41 62.07 34.99
CA VAL A 122 -6.09 63.47 35.33
C VAL A 122 -7.25 64.44 35.09
N ASN A 123 -8.15 64.15 34.13
CA ASN A 123 -9.32 64.97 33.84
C ASN A 123 -10.59 64.08 33.80
N PRO A 124 -11.15 63.73 34.98
CA PRO A 124 -12.37 62.92 35.04
C PRO A 124 -13.52 63.61 34.30
N GLY A 125 -14.18 62.87 33.42
CA GLY A 125 -15.25 63.39 32.55
C GLY A 125 -14.80 63.75 31.13
N SER A 126 -13.51 63.58 30.81
CA SER A 126 -13.03 63.70 29.43
C SER A 126 -13.55 62.55 28.56
N SER A 127 -13.81 62.82 27.29
CA SER A 127 -14.31 61.83 26.33
C SER A 127 -13.72 62.04 24.95
N ILE A 128 -13.80 61.00 24.12
CA ILE A 128 -13.39 61.03 22.72
C ILE A 128 -14.65 60.94 21.85
N THR A 129 -14.83 61.87 20.92
CA THR A 129 -15.83 61.77 19.86
C THR A 129 -15.12 61.46 18.55
N ASN A 130 -15.39 60.30 17.95
CA ASN A 130 -14.75 59.85 16.73
C ASN A 130 -15.70 59.93 15.53
N TYR A 131 -15.44 60.82 14.58
CA TYR A 131 -16.04 60.81 13.24
C TYR A 131 -15.09 60.22 12.18
N GLY A 132 -13.79 60.11 12.49
CA GLY A 132 -12.75 59.58 11.61
C GLY A 132 -12.49 58.09 11.81
N THR A 133 -11.22 57.69 11.75
CA THR A 133 -10.81 56.28 11.92
C THR A 133 -9.87 56.11 13.10
N ILE A 134 -10.09 55.09 13.93
CA ILE A 134 -9.15 54.64 14.98
C ILE A 134 -8.63 53.27 14.61
N THR A 135 -7.30 53.09 14.51
CA THR A 135 -6.69 51.82 14.05
C THR A 135 -5.94 51.06 15.14
N SER A 136 -5.38 51.75 16.15
CA SER A 136 -4.64 51.13 17.26
C SER A 136 -4.47 52.11 18.43
N GLY A 137 -3.99 51.61 19.57
CA GLY A 137 -3.75 52.43 20.77
C GLY A 137 -4.51 51.97 22.01
N GLY A 138 -4.28 52.64 23.13
CA GLY A 138 -4.99 52.47 24.41
C GLY A 138 -5.92 53.66 24.68
N TYR A 139 -7.17 53.35 25.05
CA TYR A 139 -8.23 54.32 25.24
C TYR A 139 -8.94 54.08 26.58
N ASP A 140 -8.55 54.85 27.60
CA ASP A 140 -9.13 54.79 28.95
C ASP A 140 -10.24 55.85 29.15
N MET A 141 -10.43 56.74 28.18
CA MET A 141 -11.56 57.67 28.14
C MET A 141 -12.79 57.03 27.46
N PRO A 142 -14.03 57.37 27.87
CA PRO A 142 -15.22 56.99 27.12
C PRO A 142 -15.14 57.46 25.66
N VAL A 143 -15.58 56.62 24.73
CA VAL A 143 -15.55 56.91 23.29
C VAL A 143 -16.97 56.91 22.74
N VAL A 144 -17.36 58.00 22.07
CA VAL A 144 -18.55 58.09 21.23
C VAL A 144 -18.10 57.95 19.78
N ASN A 145 -18.49 56.86 19.13
CA ASN A 145 -18.05 56.50 17.79
C ASN A 145 -19.16 56.75 16.76
N HIS A 146 -18.93 57.72 15.88
CA HIS A 146 -19.66 58.00 14.64
C HIS A 146 -18.89 57.52 13.39
N GLY A 147 -17.56 57.32 13.51
CA GLY A 147 -16.67 56.89 12.44
C GLY A 147 -16.35 55.39 12.50
N THR A 148 -15.13 55.02 12.15
CA THR A 148 -14.69 53.60 12.09
C THR A 148 -13.64 53.27 13.16
N ILE A 149 -13.84 52.18 13.89
CA ILE A 149 -12.83 51.59 14.78
C ILE A 149 -12.37 50.26 14.16
N THR A 150 -11.10 50.18 13.76
CA THR A 150 -10.50 48.97 13.17
C THR A 150 -9.47 48.30 14.09
N GLY A 151 -9.29 48.83 15.30
CA GLY A 151 -8.41 48.25 16.31
C GLY A 151 -8.22 49.16 17.52
N GLY A 152 -7.44 48.70 18.50
CA GLY A 152 -7.21 49.40 19.77
C GLY A 152 -7.74 48.64 20.99
N ILE A 153 -7.33 49.08 22.17
CA ILE A 153 -7.74 48.55 23.48
C ILE A 153 -8.53 49.65 24.19
N PHE A 154 -9.80 49.40 24.44
CA PHE A 154 -10.72 50.34 25.07
C PHE A 154 -11.02 49.86 26.48
N SER A 155 -10.49 50.56 27.49
CA SER A 155 -10.71 50.23 28.91
C SER A 155 -11.97 50.87 29.48
N SER A 156 -12.55 51.86 28.79
CA SER A 156 -13.77 52.56 29.19
C SER A 156 -14.93 52.28 28.22
N SER A 157 -16.12 52.79 28.53
CA SER A 157 -17.33 52.56 27.76
C SER A 157 -17.22 53.10 26.34
N VAL A 158 -17.73 52.35 25.36
CA VAL A 158 -17.82 52.80 23.97
C VAL A 158 -19.28 52.85 23.55
N SER A 159 -19.74 54.01 23.08
CA SER A 159 -21.04 54.20 22.44
C SER A 159 -20.85 54.24 20.93
N ASN A 160 -21.24 53.17 20.24
CA ASN A 160 -21.22 53.11 18.78
C ASN A 160 -22.55 53.63 18.24
N GLU A 161 -22.54 54.85 17.72
CA GLU A 161 -23.72 55.54 17.20
C GLU A 161 -24.17 54.95 15.84
N SER A 162 -25.33 55.37 15.34
CA SER A 162 -25.98 54.74 14.17
C SER A 162 -25.14 54.76 12.88
N ASP A 163 -24.29 55.77 12.74
CA ASP A 163 -23.32 55.96 11.65
C ASP A 163 -21.96 55.30 11.92
N GLY A 164 -21.72 54.90 13.17
CA GLY A 164 -20.49 54.26 13.62
C GLY A 164 -20.33 52.81 13.17
N THR A 165 -19.10 52.43 12.82
CA THR A 165 -18.70 51.07 12.50
C THR A 165 -17.54 50.60 13.38
N ILE A 166 -17.71 49.44 14.03
CA ILE A 166 -16.63 48.71 14.70
C ILE A 166 -16.26 47.51 13.83
N GLU A 167 -15.05 47.50 13.31
CA GLU A 167 -14.52 46.43 12.48
C GLU A 167 -13.58 45.49 13.23
N ASN A 168 -12.93 45.94 14.30
CA ASN A 168 -12.13 45.13 15.23
C ASN A 168 -11.79 45.94 16.49
N GLY A 169 -11.21 45.30 17.51
CA GLY A 169 -10.76 45.95 18.74
C GLY A 169 -10.92 45.07 19.97
N THR A 170 -10.35 45.51 21.08
CA THR A 170 -10.48 44.87 22.40
C THR A 170 -11.20 45.81 23.36
N PHE A 171 -12.40 45.45 23.80
CA PHE A 171 -13.29 46.30 24.58
C PHE A 171 -13.49 45.72 25.99
N ARG A 172 -12.80 46.29 26.98
CA ARG A 172 -12.78 45.80 28.37
C ARG A 172 -13.94 46.31 29.23
N SER A 173 -14.76 47.19 28.68
CA SER A 173 -15.96 47.74 29.33
C SER A 173 -17.17 47.59 28.40
N THR A 174 -18.34 48.03 28.86
CA THR A 174 -19.60 47.93 28.13
C THR A 174 -19.54 48.70 26.80
N VAL A 175 -20.01 48.04 25.74
CA VAL A 175 -20.20 48.65 24.42
C VAL A 175 -21.70 48.79 24.17
N THR A 176 -22.19 50.01 24.04
CA THR A 176 -23.56 50.30 23.62
C THR A 176 -23.56 50.49 22.11
N ASN A 177 -24.40 49.75 21.39
CA ASN A 177 -24.39 49.72 19.94
C ASN A 177 -25.75 50.12 19.33
N SER A 178 -25.72 51.20 18.55
CA SER A 178 -26.77 51.65 17.64
C SER A 178 -26.34 51.54 16.17
N GLY A 179 -25.05 51.36 15.89
CA GLY A 179 -24.45 51.21 14.56
C GLY A 179 -24.11 49.77 14.18
N THR A 180 -23.05 49.60 13.39
CA THR A 180 -22.60 48.30 12.87
C THR A 180 -21.39 47.78 13.63
N ILE A 181 -21.43 46.52 14.07
CA ILE A 181 -20.26 45.80 14.60
C ILE A 181 -20.00 44.58 13.70
N LYS A 182 -18.81 44.52 13.10
CA LYS A 182 -18.37 43.43 12.22
C LYS A 182 -17.47 42.44 12.92
N SER A 183 -16.64 42.89 13.88
CA SER A 183 -15.80 41.99 14.68
C SER A 183 -15.26 42.66 15.95
N GLY A 184 -14.71 41.86 16.86
CA GLY A 184 -14.00 42.34 18.05
C GLY A 184 -14.04 41.36 19.22
N ILE A 185 -13.27 41.70 20.26
CA ILE A 185 -13.24 40.99 21.55
C ILE A 185 -13.84 41.91 22.60
N PHE A 186 -14.89 41.46 23.28
CA PHE A 186 -15.66 42.27 24.21
C PHE A 186 -15.69 41.62 25.59
N SER A 187 -15.70 42.41 26.66
CA SER A 187 -15.87 41.89 28.03
C SER A 187 -17.21 41.17 28.21
N GLU A 188 -18.25 41.68 27.54
CA GLU A 188 -19.60 41.13 27.51
C GLU A 188 -20.25 41.38 26.15
N LYS A 189 -21.40 40.76 25.88
CA LYS A 189 -22.14 41.00 24.64
C LYS A 189 -22.51 42.48 24.52
N PRO A 190 -22.19 43.17 23.39
CA PRO A 190 -22.60 44.55 23.19
C PRO A 190 -24.12 44.73 23.34
N THR A 191 -24.52 45.81 24.01
CA THR A 191 -25.93 46.11 24.27
C THR A 191 -26.52 46.93 23.14
N GLY A 192 -27.56 46.42 22.48
CA GLY A 192 -28.22 47.08 21.35
C GLY A 192 -27.76 46.57 19.98
N GLY A 193 -28.68 46.61 19.01
CA GLY A 193 -28.49 46.02 17.68
C GLY A 193 -28.49 44.48 17.68
N ASN A 194 -28.52 43.89 16.48
CA ASN A 194 -28.37 42.45 16.30
C ASN A 194 -26.89 42.14 16.03
N VAL A 195 -26.17 41.70 17.07
CA VAL A 195 -24.78 41.22 16.99
C VAL A 195 -24.73 39.71 17.17
N ALA A 196 -24.17 39.02 16.17
CA ALA A 196 -23.96 37.58 16.17
C ALA A 196 -22.52 37.25 16.59
N GLY A 197 -22.39 36.43 17.62
CA GLY A 197 -21.13 36.04 18.24
C GLY A 197 -21.39 35.04 19.37
N TYR A 198 -20.35 34.67 20.10
CA TYR A 198 -20.46 33.69 21.19
C TYR A 198 -19.65 34.10 22.42
N THR A 199 -20.06 33.61 23.57
CA THR A 199 -19.27 33.74 24.80
C THR A 199 -18.15 32.70 24.80
N LEU A 200 -16.90 33.14 24.86
CA LEU A 200 -15.73 32.31 25.02
C LEU A 200 -15.37 32.21 26.52
N ASN A 201 -15.48 31.00 27.05
CA ASN A 201 -15.06 30.67 28.40
C ASN A 201 -13.78 29.84 28.38
N VAL A 202 -12.98 29.95 29.45
CA VAL A 202 -11.78 29.14 29.64
C VAL A 202 -11.80 28.61 31.06
N GLU A 203 -11.70 27.29 31.20
CA GLU A 203 -11.65 26.61 32.49
C GLU A 203 -10.21 26.48 32.96
N SER A 204 -10.03 26.62 34.28
CA SER A 204 -8.74 26.33 34.88
C SER A 204 -8.51 24.80 34.94
N PRO A 205 -7.32 24.31 34.56
CA PRO A 205 -7.01 22.87 34.60
C PRO A 205 -6.94 22.30 36.03
N ASP A 206 -6.71 23.15 37.03
CA ASP A 206 -6.63 22.78 38.45
C ASP A 206 -6.87 24.00 39.36
N ALA A 207 -6.97 23.77 40.67
CA ALA A 207 -7.26 24.82 41.65
C ALA A 207 -6.15 25.87 41.83
N ASN A 208 -4.93 25.64 41.32
CA ASN A 208 -3.77 26.50 41.53
C ASN A 208 -3.36 27.28 40.25
N THR A 209 -4.08 27.05 39.15
CA THR A 209 -3.80 27.70 37.86
C THR A 209 -4.74 28.88 37.65
N ASN A 210 -4.19 30.06 37.37
CA ASN A 210 -4.95 31.24 36.97
C ASN A 210 -5.07 31.28 35.44
N VAL A 211 -6.22 31.72 34.95
CA VAL A 211 -6.51 31.79 33.50
C VAL A 211 -6.91 33.20 33.08
N SER A 212 -6.44 33.63 31.92
CA SER A 212 -6.88 34.88 31.27
C SER A 212 -6.97 34.72 29.75
N ILE A 213 -7.87 35.48 29.12
CA ILE A 213 -7.96 35.62 27.66
C ILE A 213 -7.45 37.01 27.34
N GLY A 214 -6.19 37.14 26.90
CA GLY A 214 -5.54 38.44 26.71
C GLY A 214 -5.64 39.29 27.99
N TYR A 215 -6.43 40.38 27.93
CA TYR A 215 -6.66 41.32 29.03
C TYR A 215 -7.92 41.04 29.88
N PHE A 216 -8.60 39.92 29.62
CA PHE A 216 -9.86 39.56 30.27
C PHE A 216 -9.66 38.43 31.28
N ILE A 217 -10.36 38.54 32.41
CA ILE A 217 -10.70 37.37 33.23
C ILE A 217 -11.87 36.69 32.52
N PRO A 218 -11.80 35.38 32.21
CA PRO A 218 -12.88 34.71 31.48
C PRO A 218 -14.22 34.82 32.22
N PRO A 219 -15.36 34.87 31.50
CA PRO A 219 -15.48 34.77 30.05
C PRO A 219 -15.34 36.12 29.32
N CYS A 220 -15.22 36.08 27.99
CA CYS A 220 -15.38 37.25 27.11
C CYS A 220 -16.33 36.92 25.94
N TYR A 221 -16.84 37.92 25.24
CA TYR A 221 -17.71 37.77 24.07
C TYR A 221 -16.92 38.04 22.79
N ILE A 222 -17.00 37.12 21.83
CA ILE A 222 -16.27 37.17 20.57
C ILE A 222 -17.22 37.39 19.41
N ILE A 223 -16.94 38.39 18.59
CA ILE A 223 -17.55 38.56 17.27
C ILE A 223 -16.43 38.29 16.24
N PRO A 224 -16.40 37.10 15.63
CA PRO A 224 -15.37 36.75 14.66
C PRO A 224 -15.66 37.38 13.30
N HIS A 225 -14.61 37.79 12.57
CA HIS A 225 -14.74 38.26 11.18
C HIS A 225 -14.54 37.11 10.18
N SER A 226 -15.19 37.17 9.02
CA SER A 226 -15.07 36.15 7.96
C SER A 226 -13.75 36.22 7.17
N SER A 227 -12.99 37.32 7.26
CA SER A 227 -11.91 37.63 6.31
C SER A 227 -10.58 38.06 6.92
N TYR A 228 -10.50 38.28 8.24
CA TYR A 228 -9.23 38.63 8.92
C TYR A 228 -9.27 38.22 10.40
N THR A 229 -8.07 38.05 10.97
CA THR A 229 -7.81 37.28 12.18
C THR A 229 -8.06 38.07 13.48
N THR A 230 -9.14 37.76 14.20
CA THR A 230 -9.19 38.04 15.64
C THR A 230 -8.36 36.97 16.35
N SER A 231 -7.08 37.25 16.56
CA SER A 231 -6.19 36.37 17.32
C SER A 231 -6.55 36.43 18.80
N ILE A 232 -6.84 35.27 19.39
CA ILE A 232 -7.06 35.09 20.81
C ILE A 232 -5.81 34.49 21.41
N THR A 233 -5.35 35.06 22.53
CA THR A 233 -4.29 34.47 23.35
C THR A 233 -4.86 34.11 24.70
N VAL A 234 -4.80 32.83 25.04
CA VAL A 234 -5.16 32.31 26.37
C VAL A 234 -3.87 32.08 27.15
N LEU A 235 -3.86 32.55 28.39
CA LEU A 235 -2.75 32.43 29.32
C LEU A 235 -3.18 31.59 30.52
N TYR A 236 -2.44 30.53 30.78
CA TYR A 236 -2.53 29.71 31.99
C TYR A 236 -1.27 29.94 32.82
N HIS A 237 -1.40 30.33 34.08
CA HIS A 237 -0.28 30.62 34.97
C HIS A 237 -0.41 29.87 36.29
N ASN A 238 0.58 29.03 36.59
CA ASN A 238 0.69 28.28 37.84
C ASN A 238 2.13 28.38 38.37
N ARG A 239 2.30 28.99 39.55
CA ARG A 239 3.63 29.19 40.18
C ARG A 239 4.28 27.91 40.70
N ASN A 240 3.54 26.80 40.74
CA ASN A 240 4.05 25.50 41.17
C ASN A 240 4.60 24.67 39.98
N GLY A 241 4.70 25.30 38.80
CA GLY A 241 5.02 24.65 37.54
C GLY A 241 3.78 24.22 36.77
N LEU A 242 3.80 24.41 35.45
CA LEU A 242 2.74 24.04 34.54
C LEU A 242 3.30 23.21 33.38
N GLN A 243 2.93 21.94 33.31
CA GLN A 243 3.25 21.13 32.13
C GLN A 243 2.28 21.46 30.98
N PRO A 244 2.76 21.65 29.74
CA PRO A 244 1.88 21.88 28.59
C PRO A 244 0.89 20.73 28.39
N PHE A 245 -0.37 21.06 28.14
CA PHE A 245 -1.44 20.09 27.90
C PHE A 245 -2.26 20.46 26.66
N PRO A 246 -2.83 19.46 25.95
CA PRO A 246 -3.80 19.71 24.89
C PRO A 246 -5.09 20.33 25.42
N ILE A 247 -5.72 21.18 24.62
CA ILE A 247 -6.97 21.85 24.94
C ILE A 247 -8.13 21.20 24.19
N ASP A 248 -9.19 20.89 24.92
CA ASP A 248 -10.48 20.45 24.40
C ASP A 248 -11.42 21.64 24.30
N VAL A 249 -12.22 21.65 23.24
CA VAL A 249 -13.22 22.69 22.95
C VAL A 249 -14.58 22.06 23.11
N THR A 250 -15.42 22.67 23.93
CA THR A 250 -16.83 22.30 24.07
C THR A 250 -17.73 23.41 23.54
N ILE A 251 -18.58 23.10 22.57
CA ILE A 251 -19.54 24.05 21.98
C ILE A 251 -20.94 23.75 22.55
N ASP A 252 -21.56 24.75 23.15
CA ASP A 252 -22.88 24.69 23.80
C ASP A 252 -23.05 23.48 24.74
N ASN A 253 -21.99 23.08 25.43
CA ASN A 253 -21.95 21.92 26.34
C ASN A 253 -22.35 20.58 25.68
N THR A 254 -22.26 20.46 24.35
CA THR A 254 -22.71 19.25 23.62
C THR A 254 -21.67 18.69 22.66
N GLN A 255 -21.05 19.53 21.82
CA GLN A 255 -20.05 19.08 20.85
C GLN A 255 -18.65 19.25 21.42
N GLN A 256 -17.81 18.21 21.31
CA GLN A 256 -16.42 18.21 21.80
C GLN A 256 -15.45 17.91 20.66
N MET A 257 -14.38 18.69 20.56
CA MET A 257 -13.30 18.51 19.58
C MET A 257 -12.01 19.16 20.08
N LEU A 258 -10.87 18.78 19.51
CA LEU A 258 -9.59 19.41 19.89
C LEU A 258 -9.54 20.86 19.42
N LEU A 259 -8.80 21.71 20.14
CA LEU A 259 -8.59 23.11 19.73
C LEU A 259 -7.95 23.22 18.33
N THR A 260 -7.08 22.28 17.98
CA THR A 260 -6.47 22.19 16.64
C THR A 260 -7.47 21.79 15.55
N GLU A 261 -8.54 21.07 15.89
CA GLU A 261 -9.61 20.72 14.96
C GLU A 261 -10.57 21.91 14.77
N TRP A 262 -10.90 22.62 15.86
CA TRP A 262 -11.80 23.77 15.82
C TRP A 262 -11.15 25.01 15.19
N ALA A 263 -9.98 25.43 15.69
CA ALA A 263 -9.32 26.66 15.28
C ALA A 263 -8.32 26.46 14.13
N GLY A 264 -8.03 25.21 13.74
CA GLY A 264 -7.01 24.88 12.75
C GLY A 264 -5.61 25.19 13.25
N LYS A 265 -5.10 26.38 12.91
CA LYS A 265 -3.74 26.79 13.31
C LYS A 265 -3.74 27.27 14.76
N VAL A 266 -3.00 26.57 15.61
CA VAL A 266 -2.79 26.88 17.02
C VAL A 266 -1.29 27.00 17.28
N GLU A 267 -0.89 28.08 17.94
CA GLU A 267 0.49 28.31 18.37
C GLU A 267 0.54 28.26 19.90
N SER A 268 1.42 27.44 20.45
CA SER A 268 1.59 27.34 21.90
C SER A 268 3.05 27.56 22.30
N SER A 269 3.27 28.35 23.35
CA SER A 269 4.57 28.54 23.98
C SER A 269 4.45 28.28 25.48
N SER A 270 5.47 27.70 26.10
CA SER A 270 5.44 27.40 27.52
C SER A 270 6.75 27.75 28.20
N ASP A 271 6.64 28.47 29.32
CA ASP A 271 7.67 28.66 30.33
C ASP A 271 7.34 27.77 31.55
N PRO A 272 8.26 27.56 32.51
CA PRO A 272 8.04 26.67 33.65
C PRO A 272 6.71 26.86 34.37
N ASP A 273 6.24 28.11 34.49
CA ASP A 273 5.03 28.47 35.24
C ASP A 273 3.88 28.95 34.35
N VAL A 274 4.08 29.08 33.02
CA VAL A 274 3.10 29.75 32.14
C VAL A 274 2.96 29.00 30.81
N LEU A 275 1.71 28.78 30.39
CA LEU A 275 1.36 28.27 29.06
C LEU A 275 0.57 29.35 28.31
N TYR A 276 1.10 29.75 27.16
CA TYR A 276 0.45 30.65 26.20
C TYR A 276 -0.11 29.82 25.05
N VAL A 277 -1.38 30.03 24.72
CA VAL A 277 -2.01 29.42 23.55
C VAL A 277 -2.68 30.49 22.71
N THR A 278 -2.21 30.66 21.48
CA THR A 278 -2.72 31.63 20.53
C THR A 278 -3.40 30.92 19.36
N PHE A 279 -4.60 31.35 19.00
CA PHE A 279 -5.35 30.82 17.87
C PHE A 279 -6.25 31.90 17.26
N THR A 280 -6.72 31.68 16.03
CA THR A 280 -7.76 32.55 15.45
C THR A 280 -9.13 31.98 15.79
N ALA A 281 -9.97 32.78 16.46
CA ALA A 281 -11.32 32.36 16.83
C ALA A 281 -12.20 32.17 15.58
N PRO A 282 -12.67 30.94 15.28
CA PRO A 282 -13.57 30.71 14.15
C PRO A 282 -14.96 31.28 14.40
N PRO A 283 -15.73 31.57 13.33
CA PRO A 283 -17.18 31.68 13.41
C PRO A 283 -17.80 30.40 13.98
N ALA A 284 -18.73 30.55 14.91
CA ALA A 284 -19.50 29.45 15.47
C ALA A 284 -20.95 29.87 15.63
N ASP A 285 -21.88 29.02 15.22
CA ASP A 285 -23.30 29.14 15.54
C ASP A 285 -23.52 28.51 16.93
N ALA A 286 -23.14 29.26 17.96
CA ALA A 286 -23.14 28.79 19.35
C ALA A 286 -23.44 29.93 20.32
N GLY A 287 -24.06 29.60 21.45
CA GLY A 287 -24.18 30.54 22.56
C GLY A 287 -22.88 30.65 23.36
N THR A 288 -22.20 29.52 23.58
CA THR A 288 -20.97 29.45 24.38
C THR A 288 -19.98 28.45 23.81
N VAL A 289 -18.70 28.83 23.84
CA VAL A 289 -17.56 27.96 23.56
C VAL A 289 -16.68 27.92 24.80
N THR A 290 -16.39 26.73 25.31
CA THR A 290 -15.57 26.53 26.51
C THR A 290 -14.29 25.80 26.14
N LEU A 291 -13.14 26.39 26.50
CA LEU A 291 -11.83 25.74 26.42
C LEU A 291 -11.50 25.10 27.77
N SER A 292 -11.04 23.85 27.75
CA SER A 292 -10.68 23.10 28.97
C SER A 292 -9.47 22.20 28.71
N LYS A 293 -8.87 21.69 29.78
CA LYS A 293 -7.83 20.64 29.67
C LYS A 293 -8.44 19.38 29.07
N LEU A 294 -7.77 18.76 28.10
CA LEU A 294 -8.21 17.49 27.53
C LEU A 294 -8.23 16.38 28.60
N THR A 295 -9.41 15.85 28.88
CA THR A 295 -9.60 14.76 29.86
C THR A 295 -10.24 13.52 29.25
N ARG A 296 -11.03 13.64 28.17
CA ARG A 296 -11.50 12.46 27.42
C ARG A 296 -10.35 11.81 26.65
N LEU A 297 -10.44 10.50 26.42
CA LEU A 297 -9.46 9.79 25.61
C LEU A 297 -9.66 10.14 24.13
N VAL A 298 -8.59 10.61 23.49
CA VAL A 298 -8.54 10.84 22.04
C VAL A 298 -7.27 10.16 21.53
N ILE A 299 -7.38 9.42 20.44
CA ILE A 299 -6.24 8.77 19.79
C ILE A 299 -5.88 9.58 18.54
N ASP A 300 -4.61 9.93 18.39
CA ASP A 300 -4.11 10.69 17.25
C ASP A 300 -3.97 9.83 15.98
N ILE A 301 -3.47 10.42 14.90
CA ILE A 301 -3.27 9.73 13.62
C ILE A 301 -2.19 8.64 13.68
N ASP A 302 -1.24 8.77 14.60
CA ASP A 302 -0.15 7.81 14.78
C ASP A 302 -0.51 6.69 15.77
N GLY A 303 -1.73 6.71 16.32
CA GLY A 303 -2.26 5.70 17.22
C GLY A 303 -1.87 5.90 18.69
N TYR A 304 -1.42 7.09 19.10
CA TYR A 304 -1.11 7.42 20.49
C TYR A 304 -2.21 8.26 21.14
N PRO A 305 -2.40 8.18 22.47
CA PRO A 305 -3.28 9.11 23.16
C PRO A 305 -2.79 10.57 23.00
N VAL A 306 -3.69 11.46 22.60
CA VAL A 306 -3.41 12.90 22.47
C VAL A 306 -2.94 13.43 23.83
N GLY A 307 -1.88 14.25 23.80
CA GLY A 307 -1.21 14.73 25.01
C GLY A 307 -0.01 13.89 25.43
N THR A 308 0.29 12.77 24.78
CA THR A 308 1.49 11.97 25.06
C THR A 308 2.68 12.31 24.17
N LYS A 309 2.53 13.23 23.19
CA LYS A 309 3.56 13.59 22.19
C LYS A 309 4.17 12.35 21.51
N GLY A 310 3.33 11.56 20.82
CA GLY A 310 3.76 10.29 20.23
C GLY A 310 4.21 9.26 21.28
N GLY A 311 3.54 9.25 22.43
CA GLY A 311 3.85 8.34 23.54
C GLY A 311 5.14 8.66 24.32
N THR A 312 5.77 9.82 24.12
CA THR A 312 7.04 10.18 24.78
C THR A 312 6.88 10.90 26.12
N GLN A 313 5.65 11.26 26.51
CA GLN A 313 5.34 11.81 27.83
C GLN A 313 4.13 11.10 28.46
N ASP A 314 4.11 11.10 29.80
CA ASP A 314 2.98 10.60 30.58
C ASP A 314 1.80 11.56 30.41
N TYR A 315 0.59 11.02 30.34
CA TYR A 315 -0.62 11.83 30.29
C TYR A 315 -1.80 11.05 30.84
N SER A 316 -2.76 11.72 31.45
CA SER A 316 -3.95 11.08 31.99
C SER A 316 -5.17 12.00 31.88
N GLY A 317 -6.32 11.36 31.90
CA GLY A 317 -7.61 12.02 31.85
C GLY A 317 -8.64 11.27 32.68
N ASN A 318 -9.92 11.51 32.39
CA ASN A 318 -11.01 10.91 33.13
C ASN A 318 -11.12 9.42 32.79
N GLY A 319 -10.74 8.57 33.75
CA GLY A 319 -10.86 7.11 33.64
C GLY A 319 -9.77 6.43 32.81
N TRP A 320 -8.71 7.14 32.41
CA TRP A 320 -7.59 6.55 31.67
C TRP A 320 -6.25 7.24 31.99
N ARG A 321 -5.17 6.49 31.84
CA ARG A 321 -3.80 6.99 31.97
C ARG A 321 -2.87 6.34 30.96
N PHE A 322 -1.87 7.09 30.51
CA PHE A 322 -0.79 6.62 29.66
C PHE A 322 0.55 6.79 30.35
N GLU A 323 1.31 5.71 30.42
CA GLU A 323 2.64 5.64 31.02
C GLU A 323 3.70 5.53 29.92
N LYS A 324 4.58 6.52 29.80
CA LYS A 324 5.59 6.59 28.73
C LYS A 324 6.70 5.54 28.90
N SER A 325 6.97 5.14 30.14
CA SER A 325 8.09 4.27 30.51
C SER A 325 7.97 2.87 29.90
N ASN A 326 6.74 2.38 29.81
CA ASN A 326 6.38 1.06 29.29
C ASN A 326 5.42 1.14 28.09
N LYS A 327 5.09 2.36 27.62
CA LYS A 327 4.10 2.63 26.55
C LYS A 327 2.75 1.97 26.84
N THR A 328 2.25 2.07 28.08
CA THR A 328 1.01 1.41 28.49
C THR A 328 -0.14 2.43 28.57
N LEU A 329 -1.23 2.14 27.87
CA LEU A 329 -2.52 2.81 28.05
C LEU A 329 -3.37 1.95 28.99
N THR A 330 -3.70 2.49 30.15
CA THR A 330 -4.62 1.86 31.11
C THR A 330 -5.97 2.55 31.09
N LEU A 331 -7.03 1.75 30.93
CA LEU A 331 -8.42 2.14 31.05
C LEU A 331 -8.91 1.74 32.45
N GLU A 332 -9.11 2.71 33.31
CA GLU A 332 -9.50 2.56 34.72
C GLU A 332 -11.03 2.46 34.84
N SER A 333 -11.75 3.33 34.14
CA SER A 333 -13.21 3.36 34.15
C SER A 333 -13.83 3.99 32.91
N GLY A 334 -15.07 3.60 32.57
CA GLY A 334 -15.82 4.19 31.46
C GLY A 334 -16.05 3.22 30.29
N ASN A 335 -16.51 3.74 29.16
CA ASN A 335 -16.78 2.96 27.94
C ASN A 335 -15.89 3.46 26.81
N TYR A 336 -15.13 2.55 26.19
CA TYR A 336 -14.17 2.87 25.13
C TYR A 336 -14.44 1.99 23.92
N ASP A 337 -14.72 2.62 22.78
CA ASP A 337 -14.99 1.94 21.51
C ASP A 337 -13.84 2.17 20.52
N PHE A 338 -13.16 1.10 20.09
CA PHE A 338 -12.10 1.14 19.08
C PHE A 338 -12.55 0.56 17.72
N SER A 339 -13.86 0.44 17.50
CA SER A 339 -14.44 -0.11 16.26
C SER A 339 -14.18 0.72 15.00
N GLY A 340 -13.72 1.97 15.13
CA GLY A 340 -13.48 2.87 13.99
C GLY A 340 -14.75 3.39 13.29
N SER A 341 -15.95 3.16 13.85
CA SER A 341 -17.22 3.65 13.30
C SER A 341 -17.72 4.92 14.02
N GLY A 342 -18.14 5.94 13.26
CA GLY A 342 -18.76 7.16 13.82
C GLY A 342 -17.87 7.88 14.85
N THR A 343 -18.29 7.89 16.12
CA THR A 343 -17.60 8.53 17.24
C THR A 343 -16.58 7.63 17.95
N ALA A 344 -16.27 6.46 17.38
CA ALA A 344 -15.28 5.54 17.93
C ALA A 344 -13.85 6.11 17.88
N LEU A 345 -13.00 5.57 18.74
CA LEU A 345 -11.57 5.87 18.80
C LEU A 345 -10.85 5.29 17.58
N ARG A 346 -9.77 5.97 17.19
CA ARG A 346 -8.84 5.50 16.17
C ARG A 346 -8.06 4.26 16.65
N PRO A 347 -7.55 3.42 15.74
CA PRO A 347 -6.69 2.29 16.09
C PRO A 347 -5.50 2.71 16.94
N LEU A 348 -5.11 1.84 17.86
CA LEU A 348 -3.99 2.05 18.76
C LEU A 348 -2.66 1.64 18.09
N ASN A 349 -1.59 2.40 18.33
CA ASN A 349 -0.28 2.09 17.81
C ASN A 349 0.19 0.70 18.30
N PRO A 350 0.80 -0.15 17.44
CA PRO A 350 1.24 -1.49 17.82
C PRO A 350 2.23 -1.52 19.00
N ASN A 351 2.97 -0.42 19.22
CA ASN A 351 3.90 -0.31 20.34
C ASN A 351 3.20 -0.11 21.69
N VAL A 352 1.95 0.34 21.71
CA VAL A 352 1.19 0.62 22.94
C VAL A 352 0.57 -0.66 23.49
N GLN A 353 0.82 -0.92 24.78
CA GLN A 353 0.13 -1.99 25.52
C GLN A 353 -1.19 -1.47 26.08
N LEU A 354 -2.29 -2.17 25.82
CA LEU A 354 -3.59 -1.86 26.42
C LEU A 354 -3.83 -2.67 27.70
N VAL A 355 -4.20 -1.99 28.78
CA VAL A 355 -4.63 -2.58 30.06
C VAL A 355 -6.05 -2.11 30.36
N VAL A 356 -6.95 -3.03 30.71
CA VAL A 356 -8.35 -2.75 31.01
C VAL A 356 -8.68 -3.22 32.43
N GLU A 357 -8.94 -2.27 33.32
CA GLU A 357 -9.36 -2.53 34.70
C GLU A 357 -10.86 -2.85 34.78
N SER A 358 -11.32 -3.39 35.90
CA SER A 358 -12.70 -3.90 36.06
C SER A 358 -13.80 -2.83 35.94
N GLY A 359 -13.44 -1.55 36.10
CA GLY A 359 -14.36 -0.42 35.92
C GLY A 359 -14.54 0.04 34.46
N ALA A 360 -13.74 -0.47 33.52
CA ALA A 360 -13.75 -0.06 32.12
C ALA A 360 -14.38 -1.13 31.22
N LYS A 361 -15.13 -0.68 30.21
CA LYS A 361 -15.72 -1.52 29.16
C LYS A 361 -15.07 -1.19 27.82
N LEU A 362 -14.50 -2.21 27.20
CA LEU A 362 -13.91 -2.14 25.86
C LEU A 362 -14.87 -2.74 24.83
N THR A 363 -15.10 -2.03 23.73
CA THR A 363 -15.85 -2.54 22.56
C THR A 363 -15.07 -2.28 21.29
N GLY A 364 -15.11 -3.22 20.33
CA GLY A 364 -14.45 -3.08 19.04
C GLY A 364 -12.92 -2.93 19.07
N GLY A 365 -12.32 -3.00 17.88
CA GLY A 365 -10.89 -2.75 17.66
C GLY A 365 -10.05 -3.99 17.38
N ALA A 366 -8.79 -3.72 17.04
CA ALA A 366 -7.76 -4.71 16.76
C ALA A 366 -6.43 -4.22 17.34
N PHE A 367 -5.73 -5.09 18.06
CA PHE A 367 -4.55 -4.73 18.85
C PHE A 367 -3.39 -5.67 18.52
N ALA A 368 -2.17 -5.13 18.41
CA ALA A 368 -0.97 -5.95 18.17
C ALA A 368 -0.61 -6.82 19.38
N LYS A 369 -0.91 -6.33 20.58
CA LYS A 369 -0.67 -7.02 21.86
C LYS A 369 -1.99 -7.38 22.50
N GLU A 370 -2.04 -8.52 23.16
CA GLU A 370 -3.25 -8.96 23.86
C GLU A 370 -3.58 -7.94 24.98
N PRO A 371 -4.81 -7.39 25.03
CA PRO A 371 -5.24 -6.55 26.14
C PRO A 371 -5.18 -7.33 27.47
N THR A 372 -4.65 -6.72 28.52
CA THR A 372 -4.49 -7.33 29.86
C THR A 372 -5.35 -6.63 30.92
N GLY A 373 -5.37 -7.14 32.16
CA GLY A 373 -6.13 -6.56 33.28
C GLY A 373 -7.40 -7.33 33.66
N GLU A 374 -7.99 -7.00 34.81
CA GLU A 374 -9.17 -7.71 35.34
C GLU A 374 -10.40 -7.53 34.45
N GLY A 375 -10.63 -6.31 33.92
CA GLY A 375 -11.72 -6.03 32.99
C GLY A 375 -11.54 -6.74 31.64
N ALA A 376 -10.29 -6.97 31.23
CA ALA A 376 -9.98 -7.79 30.07
C ALA A 376 -10.34 -9.27 30.29
N GLY A 377 -10.41 -9.78 31.53
CA GLY A 377 -10.77 -11.17 31.83
C GLY A 377 -12.21 -11.55 31.42
N THR A 378 -13.18 -10.66 31.69
CA THR A 378 -14.58 -10.79 31.23
C THR A 378 -14.71 -10.71 29.70
N PHE A 379 -13.78 -10.02 29.05
CA PHE A 379 -13.73 -9.79 27.62
C PHE A 379 -13.02 -10.90 26.84
N ARG A 380 -11.89 -11.42 27.36
CA ARG A 380 -11.11 -12.54 26.80
C ARG A 380 -11.97 -13.79 26.63
N LYS A 381 -12.83 -14.07 27.59
CA LYS A 381 -13.65 -15.29 27.60
C LYS A 381 -14.80 -15.28 26.59
N VAL A 382 -15.17 -14.13 26.04
CA VAL A 382 -16.41 -13.98 25.26
C VAL A 382 -16.19 -13.29 23.90
N THR A 383 -15.10 -12.53 23.70
CA THR A 383 -15.07 -11.48 22.65
C THR A 383 -13.73 -11.29 21.92
N LEU A 384 -12.59 -11.80 22.38
CA LEU A 384 -11.31 -11.65 21.67
C LEU A 384 -10.97 -12.88 20.82
N ARG A 385 -10.50 -12.66 19.60
CA ARG A 385 -9.88 -13.69 18.78
C ARG A 385 -8.47 -13.31 18.37
N LYS A 386 -7.59 -14.30 18.38
CA LYS A 386 -6.28 -14.17 17.77
C LYS A 386 -6.43 -14.32 16.25
N VAL A 387 -5.86 -13.37 15.53
CA VAL A 387 -5.71 -13.40 14.08
C VAL A 387 -4.23 -13.49 13.78
N THR A 388 -3.80 -14.50 13.03
CA THR A 388 -2.39 -14.70 12.66
C THR A 388 -2.26 -14.69 11.15
N LEU A 389 -1.38 -13.86 10.60
CA LEU A 389 -0.94 -13.95 9.21
C LEU A 389 0.17 -15.01 9.12
N ASN A 390 -0.08 -16.05 8.34
CA ASN A 390 0.85 -17.16 8.17
C ASN A 390 1.91 -16.86 7.09
N GLY A 391 3.10 -17.48 7.21
CA GLY A 391 4.24 -17.23 6.33
C GLY A 391 5.23 -16.18 6.86
N THR A 392 6.08 -15.66 5.99
CA THR A 392 7.04 -14.57 6.28
C THR A 392 6.46 -13.17 6.09
N ASP A 393 5.18 -13.10 5.71
CA ASP A 393 4.48 -11.85 5.44
C ASP A 393 4.23 -11.06 6.73
N SER A 394 4.12 -9.74 6.58
CA SER A 394 3.82 -8.84 7.67
C SER A 394 2.49 -8.13 7.46
N ILE A 395 1.82 -7.84 8.57
CA ILE A 395 0.70 -6.93 8.58
C ILE A 395 1.29 -5.53 8.45
N THR A 396 0.80 -4.76 7.47
CA THR A 396 1.30 -3.43 7.16
C THR A 396 0.37 -2.33 7.63
N ALA A 397 -0.93 -2.62 7.77
CA ALA A 397 -1.89 -1.69 8.35
C ALA A 397 -3.08 -2.40 9.00
N VAL A 398 -3.64 -1.78 10.03
CA VAL A 398 -4.87 -2.22 10.70
C VAL A 398 -5.79 -1.02 10.90
N ASN A 399 -7.05 -1.13 10.45
CA ASN A 399 -8.06 -0.07 10.53
C ASN A 399 -7.56 1.29 10.01
N GLY A 400 -6.73 1.27 8.96
CA GLY A 400 -6.14 2.45 8.33
C GLY A 400 -4.84 2.96 8.98
N LEU A 401 -4.39 2.41 10.11
CA LEU A 401 -3.10 2.76 10.72
C LEU A 401 -1.98 1.90 10.15
N ALA A 402 -1.18 2.48 9.27
CA ALA A 402 -0.02 1.84 8.68
C ALA A 402 1.18 1.83 9.66
N SER A 403 1.84 0.69 9.82
CA SER A 403 3.06 0.55 10.60
C SER A 403 3.82 -0.72 10.20
N GLY A 404 5.15 -0.70 10.27
CA GLY A 404 5.98 -1.90 10.12
C GLY A 404 5.99 -2.80 11.37
N ASP A 405 5.50 -2.29 12.51
CA ASP A 405 5.62 -2.95 13.82
C ASP A 405 4.40 -3.85 14.16
N TRP A 406 3.40 -3.95 13.28
CA TRP A 406 2.22 -4.79 13.52
C TRP A 406 2.56 -6.28 13.62
N GLY A 407 3.71 -6.71 13.11
CA GLY A 407 4.12 -8.11 13.11
C GLY A 407 3.17 -8.97 12.26
N ASN A 408 2.89 -10.19 12.73
CA ASN A 408 2.00 -11.13 12.04
C ASN A 408 0.82 -11.60 12.89
N THR A 409 0.65 -11.07 14.11
CA THR A 409 -0.38 -11.51 15.05
C THR A 409 -1.14 -10.31 15.59
N LEU A 410 -2.47 -10.40 15.57
CA LEU A 410 -3.39 -9.42 16.12
C LEU A 410 -4.39 -10.08 17.07
N TYR A 411 -4.95 -9.26 17.95
CA TYR A 411 -6.03 -9.60 18.85
C TYR A 411 -7.23 -8.73 18.49
N VAL A 412 -8.23 -9.34 17.85
CA VAL A 412 -9.38 -8.65 17.26
C VAL A 412 -10.60 -8.87 18.13
N VAL A 413 -11.36 -7.80 18.33
CA VAL A 413 -12.61 -7.82 19.09
C VAL A 413 -13.75 -8.29 18.19
N LYS A 414 -14.61 -9.16 18.73
CA LYS A 414 -15.67 -9.85 17.97
C LYS A 414 -16.61 -8.92 17.22
N THR A 415 -16.87 -7.75 17.80
CA THR A 415 -17.82 -6.76 17.28
C THR A 415 -17.12 -5.74 16.39
N GLY A 416 -17.63 -5.56 15.16
CA GLY A 416 -17.19 -4.52 14.24
C GLY A 416 -16.35 -5.04 13.07
N ASN A 417 -16.24 -4.19 12.05
CA ASN A 417 -15.47 -4.45 10.84
C ASN A 417 -14.01 -4.04 11.08
N ASN A 418 -13.07 -5.00 11.03
CA ASN A 418 -11.65 -4.72 11.18
C ASN A 418 -10.95 -4.91 9.84
N THR A 419 -10.38 -3.85 9.29
CA THR A 419 -9.60 -3.94 8.05
C THR A 419 -8.16 -4.28 8.38
N ILE A 420 -7.66 -5.37 7.80
CA ILE A 420 -6.29 -5.86 7.96
C ILE A 420 -5.65 -5.85 6.59
N THR A 421 -4.52 -5.16 6.48
CA THR A 421 -3.73 -5.10 5.25
C THR A 421 -2.41 -5.79 5.48
N ALA A 422 -2.07 -6.74 4.60
CA ALA A 422 -0.80 -7.47 4.61
C ALA A 422 0.17 -6.95 3.54
N SER A 423 1.44 -7.37 3.62
CA SER A 423 2.45 -7.13 2.60
C SER A 423 2.11 -7.82 1.28
N GLU A 424 1.50 -9.00 1.35
CA GLU A 424 1.09 -9.82 0.22
C GLU A 424 -0.43 -10.05 0.20
N PRO A 425 -1.02 -10.47 -0.96
CA PRO A 425 -2.44 -10.77 -1.05
C PRO A 425 -2.88 -11.80 -0.01
N ILE A 426 -3.97 -11.50 0.70
CA ILE A 426 -4.63 -12.42 1.62
C ILE A 426 -5.64 -13.21 0.80
N LEU A 427 -5.34 -14.47 0.48
CA LEU A 427 -6.13 -15.29 -0.44
C LEU A 427 -7.01 -16.31 0.26
N ASP A 428 -6.72 -16.64 1.51
CA ASP A 428 -7.51 -17.59 2.29
C ASP A 428 -7.60 -17.21 3.77
N ILE A 429 -8.66 -17.72 4.42
CA ILE A 429 -8.86 -17.66 5.86
C ILE A 429 -9.09 -19.08 6.36
N ASN A 430 -8.24 -19.54 7.28
CA ASN A 430 -8.28 -20.90 7.80
C ASN A 430 -8.32 -21.98 6.70
N ARG A 431 -7.55 -21.80 5.61
CA ARG A 431 -7.50 -22.65 4.40
C ARG A 431 -8.75 -22.59 3.51
N ILE A 432 -9.71 -21.72 3.80
CA ILE A 432 -10.86 -21.47 2.94
C ILE A 432 -10.45 -20.37 1.96
N LEU A 433 -10.34 -20.72 0.68
CA LEU A 433 -10.02 -19.76 -0.37
C LEU A 433 -11.12 -18.69 -0.45
N LEU A 434 -10.69 -17.44 -0.49
CA LEU A 434 -11.54 -16.30 -0.74
C LEU A 434 -11.69 -16.10 -2.26
N GLU A 435 -12.88 -16.38 -2.80
CA GLU A 435 -13.13 -16.30 -4.25
C GLU A 435 -13.14 -14.84 -4.75
N ASN A 436 -13.09 -14.63 -6.08
CA ASN A 436 -12.95 -13.30 -6.70
C ASN A 436 -14.11 -12.32 -6.41
N ASP A 437 -15.21 -12.76 -5.79
CA ASP A 437 -16.41 -11.97 -5.49
C ASP A 437 -16.76 -11.94 -3.99
N ASP A 438 -15.76 -12.13 -3.11
CA ASP A 438 -15.99 -12.14 -1.67
C ASP A 438 -16.21 -10.74 -1.09
N SER A 439 -17.35 -10.57 -0.40
CA SER A 439 -17.72 -9.36 0.37
C SER A 439 -16.72 -8.93 1.45
N LEU A 440 -15.72 -9.77 1.71
CA LEU A 440 -14.64 -9.53 2.66
C LEU A 440 -13.57 -8.58 2.11
N TYR A 441 -13.42 -8.42 0.80
CA TYR A 441 -12.46 -7.47 0.23
C TYR A 441 -13.09 -6.08 0.10
N PRO A 442 -12.60 -5.04 0.80
CA PRO A 442 -13.07 -3.67 0.60
C PRO A 442 -12.81 -3.17 -0.84
N ASN A 443 -11.80 -3.74 -1.50
CA ASN A 443 -11.46 -3.49 -2.88
C ASN A 443 -11.14 -4.82 -3.58
N PRO A 444 -12.04 -5.36 -4.41
CA PRO A 444 -11.84 -6.66 -5.08
C PRO A 444 -10.57 -6.75 -5.95
N SER A 445 -10.10 -5.60 -6.46
CA SER A 445 -8.87 -5.52 -7.26
C SER A 445 -7.59 -5.59 -6.43
N ASN A 446 -7.66 -5.32 -5.11
CA ASN A 446 -6.53 -5.35 -4.20
C ASN A 446 -6.81 -6.30 -3.03
N LYS A 447 -6.40 -7.57 -3.21
CA LYS A 447 -6.57 -8.63 -2.22
C LYS A 447 -5.63 -8.54 -1.01
N LYS A 448 -4.79 -7.50 -0.89
CA LYS A 448 -3.93 -7.32 0.30
C LYS A 448 -4.70 -6.91 1.54
N THR A 449 -5.90 -6.34 1.37
CA THR A 449 -6.73 -5.86 2.47
C THR A 449 -8.00 -6.69 2.58
N VAL A 450 -8.25 -7.23 3.77
CA VAL A 450 -9.49 -7.94 4.11
C VAL A 450 -10.21 -7.21 5.24
N CYS A 451 -11.53 -7.20 5.19
CA CYS A 451 -12.41 -6.72 6.25
C CYS A 451 -12.93 -7.91 7.04
N ILE A 452 -12.43 -8.09 8.25
CA ILE A 452 -12.82 -9.19 9.13
C ILE A 452 -13.83 -8.67 10.14
N ASN A 453 -15.04 -9.18 10.05
CA ASN A 453 -16.05 -9.06 11.10
C ASN A 453 -16.27 -10.45 11.68
N ILE A 454 -15.92 -10.65 12.96
CA ILE A 454 -15.95 -11.98 13.58
C ILE A 454 -17.39 -12.50 13.71
N GLU A 455 -18.39 -11.63 13.96
CA GLU A 455 -19.80 -12.04 13.97
C GLU A 455 -20.25 -12.50 12.58
N SER A 456 -19.87 -11.76 11.53
CA SER A 456 -20.14 -12.15 10.15
C SER A 456 -19.41 -13.44 9.78
N LEU A 457 -18.12 -13.58 10.11
CA LEU A 457 -17.34 -14.80 9.86
C LEU A 457 -17.94 -16.01 10.57
N ASN A 458 -18.52 -15.83 11.77
CA ASN A 458 -19.24 -16.92 12.47
C ASN A 458 -20.56 -17.31 11.82
N SER A 459 -21.19 -16.38 11.10
CA SER A 459 -22.39 -16.68 10.31
C SER A 459 -22.04 -17.42 9.02
N VAL A 460 -20.81 -17.30 8.52
CA VAL A 460 -20.26 -18.18 7.49
C VAL A 460 -19.91 -19.50 8.19
N ASN A 461 -20.80 -20.49 8.10
CA ASN A 461 -20.77 -21.80 8.78
C ASN A 461 -19.53 -22.69 8.53
N ALA A 462 -18.41 -22.14 8.08
CA ALA A 462 -17.18 -22.84 7.77
C ALA A 462 -16.06 -22.56 8.79
N LEU A 463 -16.28 -21.73 9.82
CA LEU A 463 -15.27 -21.38 10.82
C LEU A 463 -15.76 -21.74 12.23
N ASP A 464 -14.96 -22.50 12.99
CA ASP A 464 -15.24 -22.77 14.39
C ASP A 464 -15.31 -21.43 15.16
N PRO A 465 -16.44 -21.13 15.85
CA PRO A 465 -16.62 -19.88 16.56
C PRO A 465 -15.68 -19.69 17.77
N ASN A 466 -14.88 -20.68 18.12
CA ASN A 466 -13.86 -20.57 19.16
C ASN A 466 -12.44 -20.71 18.62
N ALA A 467 -12.26 -21.05 17.33
CA ALA A 467 -10.93 -21.18 16.74
C ALA A 467 -10.30 -19.82 16.44
N ASP A 468 -8.97 -19.78 16.57
CA ASP A 468 -8.15 -18.69 16.07
C ASP A 468 -8.32 -18.56 14.54
N ILE A 469 -8.12 -17.34 14.05
CA ILE A 469 -8.19 -17.03 12.62
C ILE A 469 -6.76 -16.98 12.10
N ILE A 470 -6.50 -17.71 11.03
CA ILE A 470 -5.21 -17.78 10.36
C ILE A 470 -5.43 -17.30 8.92
N LEU A 471 -4.84 -16.17 8.58
CA LEU A 471 -4.85 -15.61 7.24
C LEU A 471 -3.70 -16.20 6.44
N ASN A 472 -3.90 -16.45 5.15
CA ASN A 472 -2.90 -17.09 4.29
C ASN A 472 -2.40 -18.44 4.84
N GLN A 473 -3.31 -19.22 5.44
CA GLN A 473 -2.97 -20.54 5.93
C GLN A 473 -2.76 -21.53 4.78
N ALA A 474 -3.30 -21.25 3.58
CA ALA A 474 -3.35 -22.18 2.46
C ALA A 474 -2.00 -22.84 2.20
N SER A 475 -2.09 -24.13 1.89
CA SER A 475 -0.97 -25.05 1.87
C SER A 475 -0.17 -24.98 0.57
N HIS A 476 -0.04 -23.80 -0.07
CA HIS A 476 0.61 -23.64 -1.37
C HIS A 476 2.07 -24.17 -1.40
N GLY A 477 2.68 -24.47 -0.24
CA GLY A 477 3.97 -25.16 -0.09
C GLY A 477 3.93 -26.55 0.59
N LEU A 478 2.77 -27.14 0.92
CA LEU A 478 2.70 -28.50 1.50
C LEU A 478 2.56 -29.58 0.41
N SER A 479 3.46 -30.56 0.46
CA SER A 479 3.38 -31.78 -0.33
C SER A 479 2.07 -32.53 -0.07
N LEU A 480 1.57 -33.23 -1.10
CA LEU A 480 0.45 -34.13 -0.96
C LEU A 480 0.82 -35.26 0.00
N ILE A 481 -0.07 -35.59 0.94
CA ILE A 481 0.03 -36.77 1.81
C ILE A 481 -1.33 -37.48 1.73
N MET A 482 -1.30 -38.79 1.59
CA MET A 482 -2.45 -39.68 1.59
C MET A 482 -2.55 -40.40 2.93
N ASP A 483 -3.77 -40.53 3.45
CA ASP A 483 -4.05 -41.42 4.56
C ASP A 483 -3.98 -42.88 4.08
N SER A 484 -3.77 -43.80 5.02
CA SER A 484 -3.88 -45.24 4.84
C SER A 484 -5.18 -45.69 4.16
N ASP A 485 -6.24 -44.91 4.29
CA ASP A 485 -7.53 -45.20 3.66
C ASP A 485 -7.60 -44.82 2.17
N GLY A 486 -6.57 -44.20 1.60
CA GLY A 486 -6.54 -43.81 0.18
C GLY A 486 -7.08 -42.43 -0.14
N THR A 487 -7.28 -41.57 0.86
CA THR A 487 -7.75 -40.17 0.69
C THR A 487 -6.69 -39.14 1.10
N PRO A 488 -6.68 -37.92 0.52
CA PRO A 488 -5.71 -36.89 0.93
C PRO A 488 -5.90 -36.42 2.38
N VAL A 489 -4.80 -36.27 3.12
CA VAL A 489 -4.79 -35.73 4.49
C VAL A 489 -5.01 -34.22 4.45
N ILE A 490 -6.22 -33.81 4.80
CA ILE A 490 -6.62 -32.42 4.99
C ILE A 490 -6.77 -32.13 6.50
N GLY A 491 -5.64 -31.97 7.21
CA GLY A 491 -5.62 -31.85 8.67
C GLY A 491 -6.56 -30.78 9.22
N ASN A 492 -7.36 -31.13 10.25
CA ASN A 492 -8.36 -30.33 10.99
C ASN A 492 -8.82 -29.03 10.30
N ALA A 493 -9.25 -29.10 9.05
CA ALA A 493 -10.04 -28.05 8.44
C ALA A 493 -11.35 -27.93 9.25
N PRO A 494 -11.84 -26.73 9.58
CA PRO A 494 -13.11 -26.60 10.29
C PRO A 494 -14.25 -27.22 9.45
N PHE A 495 -14.90 -28.24 10.01
CA PHE A 495 -15.97 -28.99 9.37
C PHE A 495 -17.36 -28.50 9.86
N GLU A 496 -18.27 -28.26 8.90
CA GLU A 496 -19.75 -28.18 8.95
C GLU A 496 -20.51 -26.88 9.32
N PRO A 497 -21.75 -26.64 8.77
CA PRO A 497 -22.34 -27.12 7.50
C PRO A 497 -23.21 -26.07 6.72
N ALA A 498 -23.14 -26.12 5.38
CA ALA A 498 -24.26 -25.92 4.44
C ALA A 498 -23.84 -26.27 2.99
N GLY A 499 -23.95 -27.54 2.59
CA GLY A 499 -24.18 -27.98 1.20
C GLY A 499 -23.19 -27.62 0.06
N GLY A 500 -22.07 -26.93 0.32
CA GLY A 500 -21.10 -26.51 -0.71
C GLY A 500 -19.97 -27.51 -0.99
N PHE A 501 -19.36 -27.39 -2.17
CA PHE A 501 -18.05 -27.99 -2.47
C PHE A 501 -16.95 -27.03 -2.00
N TYR A 502 -15.98 -27.51 -1.23
CA TYR A 502 -14.83 -26.71 -0.79
C TYR A 502 -13.58 -27.16 -1.54
N THR A 503 -12.75 -26.21 -1.93
CA THR A 503 -11.48 -26.47 -2.63
C THR A 503 -10.32 -26.20 -1.69
N TYR A 504 -9.56 -27.24 -1.37
CA TYR A 504 -8.36 -27.16 -0.55
C TYR A 504 -7.12 -27.24 -1.44
N TYR A 505 -6.22 -26.27 -1.32
CA TYR A 505 -5.00 -26.21 -2.12
C TYR A 505 -3.78 -26.71 -1.35
N GLY A 506 -2.90 -27.38 -2.09
CA GLY A 506 -1.57 -27.80 -1.68
C GLY A 506 -0.52 -27.40 -2.72
N ASP A 507 0.72 -27.85 -2.53
CA ASP A 507 1.82 -27.53 -3.44
C ASP A 507 1.82 -28.45 -4.67
N GLY A 508 1.22 -27.94 -5.75
CA GLY A 508 1.02 -28.66 -7.01
C GLY A 508 -0.18 -29.62 -6.99
N TRP A 509 -1.12 -29.43 -6.07
CA TRP A 509 -2.37 -30.20 -6.05
C TRP A 509 -3.49 -29.40 -5.38
N HIS A 510 -4.74 -29.77 -5.65
CA HIS A 510 -5.87 -29.31 -4.85
C HIS A 510 -6.97 -30.37 -4.84
N ILE A 511 -7.80 -30.39 -3.81
CA ILE A 511 -8.94 -31.31 -3.70
C ILE A 511 -10.24 -30.53 -3.57
N GLN A 512 -11.22 -30.87 -4.40
CA GLN A 512 -12.60 -30.38 -4.28
C GLN A 512 -13.47 -31.47 -3.63
N LYS A 513 -14.01 -31.22 -2.44
CA LYS A 513 -14.75 -32.23 -1.65
C LYS A 513 -16.06 -31.65 -1.11
N SER A 514 -17.12 -32.47 -1.07
CA SER A 514 -18.38 -32.22 -0.36
C SER A 514 -18.38 -32.92 1.01
N PHE A 515 -19.37 -32.64 1.87
CA PHE A 515 -19.41 -33.19 3.24
C PHE A 515 -19.27 -34.72 3.30
N GLU A 516 -20.01 -35.47 2.47
CA GLU A 516 -20.02 -36.94 2.46
C GLU A 516 -19.19 -37.56 1.32
N GLY A 517 -18.72 -36.74 0.37
CA GLY A 517 -18.04 -37.23 -0.83
C GLY A 517 -16.55 -37.47 -0.62
N ILE A 518 -15.96 -38.45 -1.30
CA ILE A 518 -14.51 -38.76 -1.24
C ILE A 518 -13.66 -37.62 -1.86
N GLY A 519 -14.27 -36.79 -2.73
CA GLY A 519 -13.66 -35.62 -3.36
C GLY A 519 -12.96 -35.93 -4.68
N ARG A 520 -12.61 -34.87 -5.42
CA ARG A 520 -11.82 -34.91 -6.67
C ARG A 520 -10.47 -34.25 -6.43
N LEU A 521 -9.40 -35.00 -6.60
CA LEU A 521 -8.02 -34.55 -6.48
C LEU A 521 -7.48 -34.12 -7.83
N TYR A 522 -7.01 -32.89 -7.92
CA TYR A 522 -6.38 -32.29 -9.08
C TYR A 522 -4.87 -32.23 -8.84
N LEU A 523 -4.09 -32.71 -9.80
CA LEU A 523 -2.63 -32.64 -9.78
C LEU A 523 -2.18 -31.56 -10.77
N THR A 524 -1.46 -30.57 -10.28
CA THR A 524 -1.06 -29.38 -11.03
C THR A 524 0.43 -29.06 -10.84
N GLY A 525 0.94 -28.07 -11.58
CA GLY A 525 2.25 -27.48 -11.29
C GLY A 525 3.48 -28.35 -11.65
N GLY A 526 3.38 -29.28 -12.61
CA GLY A 526 4.56 -29.94 -13.17
C GLY A 526 5.24 -30.99 -12.30
N LYS A 527 4.67 -31.30 -11.14
CA LYS A 527 5.27 -32.21 -10.16
C LYS A 527 5.12 -33.67 -10.54
N THR A 528 5.90 -34.51 -9.86
CA THR A 528 5.87 -35.96 -10.00
C THR A 528 5.29 -36.60 -8.75
N TYR A 529 4.35 -37.55 -8.93
CA TYR A 529 3.62 -38.21 -7.87
C TYR A 529 3.73 -39.72 -8.00
N ASN A 530 4.08 -40.41 -6.92
CA ASN A 530 4.13 -41.86 -6.83
C ASN A 530 3.18 -42.37 -5.73
N PHE A 531 1.94 -42.66 -6.12
CA PHE A 531 0.85 -43.04 -5.23
C PHE A 531 0.95 -44.45 -4.67
N ARG A 532 2.04 -45.19 -4.93
CA ARG A 532 2.29 -46.47 -4.26
C ARG A 532 2.60 -46.29 -2.76
N PHE A 533 2.85 -45.07 -2.32
CA PHE A 533 3.23 -44.72 -0.96
C PHE A 533 2.27 -43.69 -0.37
N THR A 534 2.17 -43.64 0.96
CA THR A 534 1.29 -42.67 1.64
C THR A 534 1.78 -41.23 1.47
N ASP A 535 3.07 -41.02 1.22
CA ASP A 535 3.61 -39.74 0.74
C ASP A 535 4.05 -39.90 -0.74
N PRO A 536 3.28 -39.35 -1.69
CA PRO A 536 3.58 -39.40 -3.11
C PRO A 536 4.92 -38.77 -3.54
N VAL A 537 5.54 -37.92 -2.72
CA VAL A 537 6.78 -37.18 -3.06
C VAL A 537 7.98 -37.67 -2.23
N ASN A 538 7.83 -37.79 -0.90
CA ASN A 538 8.92 -38.14 0.04
C ASN A 538 8.65 -39.45 0.83
N LYS A 539 7.94 -40.40 0.19
CA LYS A 539 7.70 -41.83 0.48
C LYS A 539 8.05 -42.37 1.88
N ASN A 540 7.04 -42.87 2.60
CA ASN A 540 7.17 -43.99 3.55
C ASN A 540 5.84 -44.75 3.75
N GLY A 541 5.87 -46.09 3.82
CA GLY A 541 4.69 -46.96 3.93
C GLY A 541 4.02 -47.24 2.57
N GLN A 542 3.50 -48.45 2.36
CA GLN A 542 2.80 -48.82 1.10
C GLN A 542 1.32 -48.40 1.19
N LEU A 543 0.83 -47.70 0.17
CA LEU A 543 -0.58 -47.36 0.02
C LEU A 543 -1.29 -48.48 -0.75
N ASP A 544 -2.44 -48.94 -0.25
CA ASP A 544 -3.22 -50.00 -0.89
C ASP A 544 -3.87 -49.54 -2.20
N ALA A 545 -4.59 -48.40 -2.16
CA ALA A 545 -5.16 -47.76 -3.35
C ALA A 545 -5.59 -46.31 -3.07
N VAL A 546 -5.59 -45.49 -4.12
CA VAL A 546 -6.23 -44.16 -4.10
C VAL A 546 -7.73 -44.30 -4.36
N LYS A 547 -8.54 -43.69 -3.49
CA LYS A 547 -10.01 -43.77 -3.52
C LYS A 547 -10.71 -42.54 -4.08
N CYS A 548 -10.06 -41.37 -4.11
CA CYS A 548 -10.64 -40.17 -4.72
C CYS A 548 -10.42 -40.15 -6.23
N SER A 549 -11.34 -39.54 -6.99
CA SER A 549 -11.13 -39.32 -8.42
C SER A 549 -9.91 -38.43 -8.65
N ILE A 550 -9.08 -38.77 -9.63
CA ILE A 550 -7.88 -37.99 -9.96
C ILE A 550 -8.03 -37.32 -11.32
N ILE A 551 -7.69 -36.04 -11.36
CA ILE A 551 -7.53 -35.27 -12.60
C ILE A 551 -6.10 -34.76 -12.65
N ASN A 552 -5.30 -35.30 -13.57
CA ASN A 552 -3.93 -34.86 -13.79
C ASN A 552 -3.91 -33.70 -14.79
N GLU A 553 -3.69 -32.48 -14.32
CA GLU A 553 -3.69 -31.23 -15.11
C GLU A 553 -2.29 -30.63 -15.24
N GLY A 554 -1.32 -31.47 -15.63
CA GLY A 554 0.03 -31.05 -15.97
C GLY A 554 1.12 -31.57 -15.04
N SER A 555 0.88 -32.70 -14.37
CA SER A 555 1.84 -33.40 -13.51
C SER A 555 2.21 -34.78 -14.09
N THR A 556 3.17 -35.46 -13.47
CA THR A 556 3.58 -36.84 -13.81
C THR A 556 3.12 -37.82 -12.74
N ILE A 557 2.38 -38.86 -13.13
CA ILE A 557 2.06 -40.01 -12.27
C ILE A 557 3.07 -41.12 -12.59
N GLU A 558 3.85 -41.56 -11.59
CA GLU A 558 4.84 -42.63 -11.76
C GLU A 558 4.29 -44.02 -11.54
N ASP A 559 3.51 -44.21 -10.47
CA ASP A 559 2.97 -45.50 -10.05
C ASP A 559 1.84 -45.29 -9.03
N GLY A 560 1.07 -46.34 -8.75
CA GLY A 560 -0.05 -46.34 -7.82
C GLY A 560 -1.17 -47.29 -8.23
N VAL A 561 -2.10 -47.54 -7.32
CA VAL A 561 -3.34 -48.27 -7.60
C VAL A 561 -4.50 -47.29 -7.50
N PHE A 562 -5.31 -47.16 -8.55
CA PHE A 562 -6.41 -46.20 -8.65
C PHE A 562 -7.71 -46.95 -8.84
N ASN A 563 -8.58 -46.87 -7.83
CA ASN A 563 -9.86 -47.60 -7.86
C ASN A 563 -10.98 -46.80 -8.54
N THR A 564 -10.85 -45.47 -8.64
CA THR A 564 -11.82 -44.61 -9.32
C THR A 564 -11.35 -44.17 -10.70
N LEU A 565 -12.27 -43.70 -11.53
CA LEU A 565 -11.94 -43.10 -12.82
C LEU A 565 -10.93 -41.97 -12.66
N ALA A 566 -9.88 -42.00 -13.48
CA ALA A 566 -8.88 -40.95 -13.57
C ALA A 566 -8.93 -40.25 -14.94
N ALA A 567 -8.61 -38.96 -14.98
CA ALA A 567 -8.46 -38.20 -16.21
C ALA A 567 -7.02 -37.68 -16.34
N ASN A 568 -6.44 -37.80 -17.53
CA ASN A 568 -5.14 -37.25 -17.87
C ASN A 568 -5.35 -36.03 -18.78
N VAL A 569 -5.56 -34.88 -18.15
CA VAL A 569 -6.12 -33.62 -18.69
C VAL A 569 -7.58 -33.75 -19.14
N LEU A 570 -8.38 -32.69 -18.96
CA LEU A 570 -9.75 -32.59 -19.49
C LEU A 570 -9.78 -31.82 -20.84
N PRO A 571 -10.82 -31.98 -21.69
CA PRO A 571 -10.89 -31.34 -23.02
C PRO A 571 -10.65 -29.83 -23.07
N ASN A 572 -11.03 -29.10 -22.01
CA ASN A 572 -10.90 -27.64 -21.90
C ASN A 572 -9.86 -27.22 -20.84
N SER A 573 -8.93 -28.11 -20.47
CA SER A 573 -7.90 -27.76 -19.48
C SER A 573 -7.02 -26.63 -20.01
N THR A 574 -6.76 -25.63 -19.17
CA THR A 574 -5.91 -24.47 -19.49
C THR A 574 -4.45 -24.67 -19.05
N SER A 575 -4.07 -25.90 -18.66
CA SER A 575 -2.73 -26.19 -18.18
C SER A 575 -1.69 -25.96 -19.29
N SER A 576 -0.61 -25.26 -18.96
CA SER A 576 0.52 -25.02 -19.87
C SER A 576 1.48 -26.21 -19.96
N MET A 577 1.28 -27.25 -19.14
CA MET A 577 2.14 -28.43 -19.08
C MET A 577 1.38 -29.69 -19.52
N THR A 578 2.03 -30.52 -20.35
CA THR A 578 1.48 -31.80 -20.77
C THR A 578 1.56 -32.81 -19.62
N PRO A 579 0.44 -33.35 -19.13
CA PRO A 579 0.46 -34.34 -18.06
C PRO A 579 1.00 -35.68 -18.57
N LYS A 580 1.62 -36.44 -17.67
CA LYS A 580 2.27 -37.72 -18.00
C LYS A 580 1.82 -38.85 -17.08
N ILE A 581 1.58 -40.03 -17.64
CA ILE A 581 1.43 -41.28 -16.87
C ILE A 581 2.55 -42.22 -17.29
N LYS A 582 3.45 -42.54 -16.36
CA LYS A 582 4.57 -43.47 -16.56
C LYS A 582 4.28 -44.88 -16.05
N GLY A 583 3.26 -45.05 -15.20
CA GLY A 583 2.94 -46.33 -14.59
C GLY A 583 1.72 -46.25 -13.67
N GLY A 584 1.39 -47.38 -13.04
CA GLY A 584 0.22 -47.54 -12.17
C GLY A 584 -0.84 -48.51 -12.72
N THR A 585 -1.78 -48.88 -11.86
CA THR A 585 -2.90 -49.78 -12.17
C THR A 585 -4.22 -49.01 -11.99
N PHE A 586 -4.94 -48.80 -13.08
CA PHE A 586 -6.18 -48.01 -13.15
C PHE A 586 -7.39 -48.94 -13.29
N ALA A 587 -7.96 -49.34 -12.14
CA ALA A 587 -8.96 -50.40 -12.04
C ALA A 587 -10.32 -50.03 -12.65
N ALA A 588 -10.69 -48.75 -12.59
CA ALA A 588 -11.89 -48.23 -13.25
C ALA A 588 -11.63 -47.70 -14.66
N GLY A 589 -10.37 -47.75 -15.12
CA GLY A 589 -9.95 -47.19 -16.40
C GLY A 589 -9.71 -45.68 -16.38
N LEU A 590 -9.46 -45.14 -17.57
CA LEU A 590 -9.33 -43.71 -17.80
C LEU A 590 -10.64 -43.13 -18.34
N TYR A 591 -11.04 -41.99 -17.80
CA TYR A 591 -12.19 -41.22 -18.29
C TYR A 591 -11.83 -40.41 -19.55
N TYR A 592 -10.62 -39.85 -19.59
CA TYR A 592 -10.14 -39.03 -20.70
C TYR A 592 -8.62 -38.99 -20.69
N ASN A 593 -8.01 -38.90 -21.87
CA ASN A 593 -6.57 -38.70 -22.02
C ASN A 593 -6.26 -37.76 -23.19
N ASN A 594 -5.57 -36.66 -22.90
CA ASN A 594 -4.94 -35.78 -23.88
C ASN A 594 -3.47 -35.47 -23.51
N GLY A 595 -2.89 -36.31 -22.64
CA GLY A 595 -1.51 -36.24 -22.20
C GLY A 595 -0.64 -37.37 -22.76
N GLU A 596 0.59 -37.41 -22.28
CA GLU A 596 1.56 -38.46 -22.61
C GLU A 596 1.34 -39.68 -21.70
N ILE A 597 1.22 -40.87 -22.27
CA ILE A 597 1.19 -42.12 -21.52
C ILE A 597 2.31 -43.00 -22.03
N THR A 598 3.25 -43.32 -21.15
CA THR A 598 4.43 -44.16 -21.44
C THR A 598 4.44 -45.46 -20.65
N GLY A 599 3.43 -45.71 -19.82
CA GLY A 599 3.30 -46.92 -19.01
C GLY A 599 2.01 -46.98 -18.20
N GLY A 600 1.67 -48.17 -17.70
CA GLY A 600 0.50 -48.41 -16.86
C GLY A 600 -0.45 -49.48 -17.39
N ALA A 601 -1.26 -50.01 -16.50
CA ALA A 601 -2.28 -51.03 -16.75
C ALA A 601 -3.68 -50.44 -16.55
N PHE A 602 -4.53 -50.55 -17.56
CA PHE A 602 -5.84 -49.92 -17.61
C PHE A 602 -6.92 -50.97 -17.83
N ASN A 603 -7.99 -50.89 -17.03
CA ASN A 603 -9.20 -51.65 -17.28
C ASN A 603 -10.07 -50.88 -18.29
N GLY A 604 -10.33 -51.43 -19.47
CA GLY A 604 -11.40 -50.94 -20.34
C GLY A 604 -11.25 -51.25 -21.83
N LYS A 605 -12.19 -52.02 -22.40
CA LYS A 605 -12.49 -52.03 -23.84
C LYS A 605 -13.73 -51.21 -24.18
N ASP A 606 -14.77 -51.23 -23.34
CA ASP A 606 -16.10 -50.70 -23.70
C ASP A 606 -16.91 -49.97 -22.59
N SER A 607 -16.35 -49.47 -21.47
CA SER A 607 -17.21 -48.83 -20.43
C SER A 607 -16.53 -47.82 -19.50
N ILE A 608 -17.07 -46.63 -19.16
CA ILE A 608 -18.30 -45.87 -19.54
C ILE A 608 -18.08 -44.37 -19.19
N LEU A 609 -18.81 -43.48 -19.90
CA LEU A 609 -18.86 -42.00 -19.89
C LEU A 609 -17.83 -41.27 -20.76
N THR A 610 -17.68 -41.70 -22.00
CA THR A 610 -16.89 -41.00 -22.99
C THR A 610 -17.72 -40.04 -23.83
N GLN A 611 -17.39 -38.75 -23.78
CA GLN A 611 -17.37 -37.92 -25.00
C GLN A 611 -15.97 -38.07 -25.62
N GLY A 612 -15.73 -39.18 -26.33
CA GLY A 612 -14.52 -39.39 -27.14
C GLY A 612 -13.70 -40.66 -26.82
N THR A 613 -13.03 -41.21 -27.83
CA THR A 613 -12.16 -42.40 -27.77
C THR A 613 -10.98 -42.19 -26.80
N VAL A 614 -10.98 -42.88 -25.65
CA VAL A 614 -9.99 -42.67 -24.56
C VAL A 614 -8.69 -43.47 -24.75
N LEU A 615 -8.70 -44.51 -25.59
CA LEU A 615 -7.57 -45.39 -25.84
C LEU A 615 -7.07 -45.28 -27.29
N SER A 616 -6.69 -44.08 -27.73
CA SER A 616 -6.16 -43.84 -29.09
C SER A 616 -4.62 -43.88 -29.15
N GLY A 617 -3.99 -44.90 -28.56
CA GLY A 617 -2.52 -45.00 -28.44
C GLY A 617 -1.97 -46.40 -28.65
N ASN A 618 -0.65 -46.57 -28.51
CA ASN A 618 0.09 -47.83 -28.67
C ASN A 618 -0.18 -48.88 -27.57
N TYR A 619 -1.37 -48.88 -26.96
CA TYR A 619 -1.75 -49.87 -25.96
C TYR A 619 -1.83 -51.25 -26.59
N ARG A 620 -1.53 -52.27 -25.80
CA ARG A 620 -1.66 -53.68 -26.16
C ARG A 620 -2.68 -54.33 -25.26
N SER A 621 -3.56 -55.11 -25.87
CA SER A 621 -4.58 -55.85 -25.15
C SER A 621 -4.00 -57.14 -24.57
N VAL A 622 -4.46 -57.50 -23.38
CA VAL A 622 -4.24 -58.82 -22.79
C VAL A 622 -5.59 -59.53 -22.77
N THR A 623 -5.67 -60.68 -23.44
CA THR A 623 -6.87 -61.50 -23.50
C THR A 623 -6.58 -62.90 -22.98
N VAL A 624 -7.57 -63.55 -22.39
CA VAL A 624 -7.47 -64.95 -21.97
C VAL A 624 -8.35 -65.79 -22.88
N ASN A 625 -7.74 -66.74 -23.60
CA ASN A 625 -8.49 -67.70 -24.40
C ASN A 625 -9.22 -68.70 -23.50
N GLY A 626 -10.54 -68.78 -23.64
CA GLY A 626 -11.39 -69.69 -22.84
C GLY A 626 -11.53 -69.30 -21.36
N GLY A 627 -11.19 -68.07 -20.98
CA GLY A 627 -11.26 -67.57 -19.61
C GLY A 627 -11.39 -66.05 -19.51
N ALA A 628 -11.33 -65.54 -18.29
CA ALA A 628 -11.41 -64.11 -17.97
C ALA A 628 -10.27 -63.71 -17.03
N ILE A 629 -9.84 -62.45 -17.12
CA ILE A 629 -8.90 -61.86 -16.17
C ILE A 629 -9.69 -61.47 -14.91
N VAL A 630 -9.28 -62.00 -13.77
CA VAL A 630 -9.94 -61.77 -12.47
C VAL A 630 -9.19 -60.80 -11.57
N ARG A 631 -7.88 -60.57 -11.82
CA ARG A 631 -7.06 -59.61 -11.07
C ARG A 631 -5.87 -59.14 -11.89
N VAL A 632 -5.48 -57.88 -11.72
CA VAL A 632 -4.26 -57.29 -12.32
C VAL A 632 -3.51 -56.53 -11.24
N ASN A 633 -2.23 -56.85 -11.03
CA ASN A 633 -1.37 -56.21 -10.02
C ASN A 633 -2.08 -56.08 -8.65
N ASP A 634 -2.64 -57.18 -8.17
CA ASP A 634 -3.41 -57.30 -6.92
C ASP A 634 -4.75 -56.53 -6.87
N THR A 635 -5.19 -55.96 -8.00
CA THR A 635 -6.42 -55.16 -8.09
C THR A 635 -7.57 -55.95 -8.73
N LEU A 636 -8.74 -55.94 -8.10
CA LEU A 636 -9.96 -56.59 -8.58
C LEU A 636 -10.72 -55.72 -9.58
N PRO A 637 -11.53 -56.30 -10.48
CA PRO A 637 -12.28 -55.52 -11.46
C PRO A 637 -13.30 -54.66 -10.74
N LEU A 638 -13.39 -53.41 -11.13
CA LEU A 638 -14.40 -52.48 -10.64
C LEU A 638 -15.26 -52.01 -11.81
N VAL A 639 -16.57 -52.02 -11.61
CA VAL A 639 -17.55 -51.56 -12.59
C VAL A 639 -18.53 -50.58 -11.92
N PRO A 640 -19.06 -49.60 -12.64
CA PRO A 640 -20.13 -48.75 -12.12
C PRO A 640 -21.31 -49.58 -11.61
N ASP A 641 -21.86 -49.18 -10.47
CA ASP A 641 -23.08 -49.73 -9.91
C ASP A 641 -24.31 -49.33 -10.75
N LYS A 642 -25.51 -49.75 -10.34
CA LYS A 642 -26.75 -49.45 -11.08
C LYS A 642 -27.08 -47.95 -11.15
N THR A 643 -26.55 -47.16 -10.21
CA THR A 643 -26.76 -45.70 -10.16
C THR A 643 -25.72 -44.94 -10.97
N GLY A 644 -24.60 -45.57 -11.29
CA GLY A 644 -23.46 -44.95 -11.99
C GLY A 644 -22.66 -44.01 -11.09
N LEU A 645 -22.93 -44.00 -9.79
CA LEU A 645 -22.27 -43.12 -8.81
C LEU A 645 -21.20 -43.85 -8.00
N ASP A 646 -21.36 -45.17 -7.81
CA ASP A 646 -20.43 -46.00 -7.04
C ASP A 646 -19.79 -47.09 -7.90
N LEU A 647 -18.68 -47.66 -7.42
CA LEU A 647 -17.99 -48.78 -8.08
C LEU A 647 -18.17 -50.06 -7.25
N VAL A 648 -18.60 -51.13 -7.92
CA VAL A 648 -18.76 -52.47 -7.34
C VAL A 648 -17.81 -53.46 -8.00
N GLN A 649 -17.49 -54.55 -7.30
CA GLN A 649 -16.63 -55.59 -7.83
C GLN A 649 -17.25 -56.25 -9.08
N GLY A 650 -16.57 -56.15 -10.22
CA GLY A 650 -16.96 -56.77 -11.48
C GLY A 650 -16.57 -58.25 -11.56
N SER A 651 -16.94 -58.90 -12.67
CA SER A 651 -16.62 -60.31 -12.93
C SER A 651 -15.39 -60.54 -13.82
N ALA A 652 -14.92 -59.52 -14.54
CA ALA A 652 -13.78 -59.62 -15.47
C ALA A 652 -13.12 -58.25 -15.72
N TRP A 653 -11.83 -58.25 -16.09
CA TRP A 653 -11.11 -57.09 -16.63
C TRP A 653 -10.97 -57.18 -18.15
N ASP A 654 -11.08 -56.02 -18.81
CA ASP A 654 -10.52 -55.81 -20.14
C ASP A 654 -9.17 -55.11 -19.99
N LEU A 655 -8.06 -55.85 -20.05
CA LEU A 655 -6.74 -55.30 -19.72
C LEU A 655 -6.05 -54.70 -20.95
N TYR A 656 -5.67 -53.43 -20.83
CA TYR A 656 -4.82 -52.70 -21.76
C TYR A 656 -3.57 -52.21 -21.06
N SER A 657 -2.43 -52.30 -21.72
CA SER A 657 -1.15 -51.89 -21.13
C SER A 657 -0.17 -51.39 -22.18
N TYR A 658 0.77 -50.54 -21.77
CA TYR A 658 1.89 -50.14 -22.62
C TYR A 658 2.99 -51.22 -22.64
N ALA A 659 3.74 -51.32 -23.72
CA ALA A 659 4.89 -52.22 -23.82
C ALA A 659 5.94 -51.90 -22.74
N GLY A 660 6.62 -52.92 -22.19
CA GLY A 660 7.53 -52.79 -21.06
C GLY A 660 6.85 -52.64 -19.69
N THR A 661 5.53 -52.49 -19.62
CA THR A 661 4.81 -52.51 -18.34
C THR A 661 4.85 -53.90 -17.75
N VAL A 662 5.22 -54.03 -16.47
CA VAL A 662 5.23 -55.33 -15.80
C VAL A 662 3.86 -55.61 -15.20
N LEU A 663 3.27 -56.73 -15.59
CA LEU A 663 1.92 -57.12 -15.22
C LEU A 663 1.93 -58.43 -14.43
N THR A 664 1.20 -58.47 -13.33
CA THR A 664 0.78 -59.71 -12.67
C THR A 664 -0.69 -59.94 -12.96
N VAL A 665 -1.00 -60.96 -13.76
CA VAL A 665 -2.36 -61.26 -14.22
C VAL A 665 -2.84 -62.55 -13.57
N GLU A 666 -4.02 -62.50 -12.97
CA GLU A 666 -4.73 -63.67 -12.49
C GLU A 666 -5.92 -63.98 -13.39
N SER A 667 -6.11 -65.25 -13.71
CA SER A 667 -7.25 -65.72 -14.51
C SER A 667 -8.10 -66.75 -13.76
N ASN A 668 -9.37 -66.87 -14.16
CA ASN A 668 -10.26 -67.93 -13.67
C ASN A 668 -9.85 -69.34 -14.14
N VAL A 669 -9.07 -69.44 -15.22
CA VAL A 669 -8.53 -70.70 -15.78
C VAL A 669 -7.00 -70.76 -15.65
N ASP A 670 -6.43 -71.96 -15.76
CA ASP A 670 -4.98 -72.14 -15.73
C ASP A 670 -4.33 -71.50 -16.96
N ILE A 671 -3.32 -70.66 -16.75
CA ILE A 671 -2.52 -70.03 -17.80
C ILE A 671 -1.33 -70.96 -18.08
N THR A 672 -1.26 -71.50 -19.28
CA THR A 672 -0.26 -72.52 -19.66
C THR A 672 0.77 -71.98 -20.66
N ASN A 673 0.43 -70.92 -21.38
CA ASN A 673 1.27 -70.27 -22.37
C ASN A 673 0.86 -68.79 -22.53
N ILE A 674 1.79 -67.98 -23.04
CA ILE A 674 1.55 -66.60 -23.49
C ILE A 674 1.87 -66.57 -24.99
N ASN A 675 0.91 -66.18 -25.83
CA ASN A 675 1.08 -66.16 -27.29
C ASN A 675 1.57 -67.51 -27.87
N GLY A 676 1.19 -68.62 -27.24
CA GLY A 676 1.59 -69.98 -27.61
C GLY A 676 2.98 -70.40 -27.12
N GLN A 677 3.74 -69.50 -26.49
CA GLN A 677 5.04 -69.82 -25.86
C GLN A 677 4.86 -70.23 -24.39
N LYS A 678 5.64 -71.22 -23.93
CA LYS A 678 5.56 -71.71 -22.55
C LYS A 678 5.93 -70.61 -21.54
N ILE A 679 5.24 -70.61 -20.40
CA ILE A 679 5.61 -69.77 -19.26
C ILE A 679 7.06 -70.09 -18.84
N GLY A 680 7.87 -69.06 -18.62
CA GLY A 680 9.32 -69.17 -18.41
C GLY A 680 10.15 -68.76 -19.63
N GLU A 681 9.63 -68.98 -20.84
CA GLU A 681 10.32 -68.61 -22.10
C GLU A 681 9.74 -67.34 -22.72
N ALA A 682 8.43 -67.10 -22.53
CA ALA A 682 7.74 -65.96 -23.10
C ALA A 682 7.92 -64.70 -22.25
N PHE A 683 8.49 -63.61 -22.80
CA PHE A 683 8.47 -62.25 -22.22
C PHE A 683 8.85 -62.16 -20.72
N GLY A 684 9.86 -62.95 -20.30
CA GLY A 684 10.30 -63.00 -18.91
C GLY A 684 9.25 -63.54 -17.93
N SER A 685 8.27 -64.29 -18.44
CA SER A 685 7.11 -64.73 -17.65
C SER A 685 7.45 -65.81 -16.63
N TYR A 686 6.76 -65.80 -15.50
CA TYR A 686 6.82 -66.88 -14.52
C TYR A 686 5.54 -66.95 -13.67
N TYR A 687 5.29 -68.10 -13.07
CA TYR A 687 4.20 -68.28 -12.12
C TYR A 687 4.57 -67.65 -10.78
N LEU A 688 3.82 -66.63 -10.37
CA LEU A 688 4.12 -65.90 -9.13
C LEU A 688 3.98 -66.80 -7.89
N ASN A 689 3.03 -67.74 -7.91
CA ASN A 689 2.72 -68.67 -6.82
C ASN A 689 3.34 -70.07 -7.02
N GLY A 690 4.34 -70.21 -7.90
CA GLY A 690 4.94 -71.49 -8.26
C GLY A 690 4.09 -72.33 -9.23
N GLU A 691 4.69 -73.41 -9.77
CA GLU A 691 4.08 -74.21 -10.85
C GLU A 691 2.81 -74.98 -10.47
N THR A 692 2.49 -75.06 -9.18
CA THR A 692 1.28 -75.71 -8.65
C THR A 692 0.03 -74.83 -8.80
N ASN A 693 0.19 -73.50 -8.87
CA ASN A 693 -0.90 -72.56 -9.11
C ASN A 693 -0.63 -71.77 -10.41
N LYS A 694 -1.16 -72.30 -11.52
CA LYS A 694 -0.97 -71.74 -12.86
C LYS A 694 -1.93 -70.60 -13.21
N LYS A 695 -2.74 -70.13 -12.26
CA LYS A 695 -3.73 -69.08 -12.51
C LYS A 695 -3.14 -67.68 -12.43
N VAL A 696 -1.97 -67.51 -11.82
CA VAL A 696 -1.31 -66.21 -11.64
C VAL A 696 0.04 -66.21 -12.36
N VAL A 697 0.17 -65.35 -13.36
CA VAL A 697 1.40 -65.20 -14.13
C VAL A 697 1.88 -63.74 -14.04
N ARG A 698 3.19 -63.54 -13.88
CA ARG A 698 3.83 -62.24 -14.04
C ARG A 698 4.64 -62.23 -15.32
N PHE A 699 4.55 -61.18 -16.12
CA PHE A 699 5.30 -61.02 -17.37
C PHE A 699 5.50 -59.53 -17.70
N GLU A 700 6.47 -59.24 -18.57
CA GLU A 700 6.67 -57.91 -19.14
C GLU A 700 5.85 -57.78 -20.42
N MET A 701 5.06 -56.71 -20.56
CA MET A 701 4.18 -56.53 -21.71
C MET A 701 5.02 -56.35 -23.00
N PRO A 702 4.82 -57.16 -24.05
CA PRO A 702 5.56 -57.01 -25.30
C PRO A 702 5.02 -55.88 -26.18
N ASP A 703 5.72 -55.61 -27.28
CA ASP A 703 5.30 -54.67 -28.33
C ASP A 703 4.13 -55.19 -29.20
N SER A 704 3.52 -56.33 -28.85
CA SER A 704 2.37 -56.94 -29.52
C SER A 704 1.26 -57.29 -28.53
N ASP A 705 0.05 -57.54 -29.04
CA ASP A 705 -1.06 -58.01 -28.20
C ASP A 705 -0.71 -59.36 -27.54
N VAL A 706 -1.25 -59.56 -26.34
CA VAL A 706 -1.03 -60.75 -25.53
C VAL A 706 -2.31 -61.57 -25.47
N GLU A 707 -2.21 -62.83 -25.85
CA GLU A 707 -3.23 -63.85 -25.70
C GLU A 707 -2.69 -64.95 -24.78
N LEU A 708 -3.25 -64.99 -23.57
CA LEU A 708 -3.00 -66.05 -22.59
C LEU A 708 -3.75 -67.30 -23.03
N ASN A 709 -3.10 -68.46 -22.93
CA ASN A 709 -3.62 -69.74 -23.46
C ASN A 709 -3.92 -69.72 -24.97
N SER A 710 -3.15 -68.94 -25.74
CA SER A 710 -3.30 -68.95 -27.18
C SER A 710 -3.07 -70.34 -27.75
N THR A 711 -3.91 -70.74 -28.70
CA THR A 711 -3.69 -71.92 -29.54
C THR A 711 -2.78 -71.63 -30.73
N LYS A 712 -2.41 -70.35 -30.91
CA LYS A 712 -1.57 -69.87 -32.00
C LYS A 712 -0.21 -69.50 -31.41
N ILE A 713 0.85 -70.16 -31.89
CA ILE A 713 2.20 -69.67 -31.64
C ILE A 713 2.34 -68.40 -32.46
N VAL A 714 2.12 -67.25 -31.83
CA VAL A 714 2.60 -66.00 -32.36
C VAL A 714 4.09 -66.03 -32.05
N VAL A 715 4.87 -66.55 -33.01
CA VAL A 715 6.31 -66.28 -33.02
C VAL A 715 6.40 -64.76 -32.90
N PRO A 716 7.08 -64.21 -31.89
CA PRO A 716 7.36 -62.78 -31.87
C PRO A 716 7.88 -62.49 -33.26
N ASP A 717 7.24 -61.58 -34.00
CA ASP A 717 7.89 -61.08 -35.21
C ASP A 717 9.33 -60.81 -34.79
N PRO A 718 10.34 -61.39 -35.48
CA PRO A 718 11.71 -61.21 -35.08
C PRO A 718 11.85 -59.72 -34.90
N LYS A 719 12.16 -59.30 -33.67
CA LYS A 719 12.53 -57.91 -33.37
C LYS A 719 13.37 -57.51 -34.55
N PRO A 720 12.99 -56.49 -35.35
CA PRO A 720 13.75 -56.15 -36.54
C PRO A 720 15.19 -56.15 -36.09
N GLU A 721 16.01 -57.04 -36.68
CA GLU A 721 17.44 -56.96 -36.47
C GLU A 721 17.76 -55.49 -36.67
N PRO A 722 18.56 -54.87 -35.79
CA PRO A 722 18.99 -53.52 -36.02
C PRO A 722 19.66 -53.53 -37.39
N LYS A 723 18.93 -53.09 -38.42
CA LYS A 723 19.51 -52.14 -39.36
C LYS A 723 20.20 -51.13 -38.47
N PRO A 724 21.45 -50.74 -38.76
CA PRO A 724 22.03 -49.62 -38.06
C PRO A 724 20.97 -48.53 -38.10
N ASP A 725 20.39 -48.25 -36.93
CA ASP A 725 19.53 -47.11 -36.74
C ASP A 725 20.37 -45.95 -37.31
N PRO A 726 19.78 -44.98 -38.01
CA PRO A 726 20.40 -43.68 -37.97
C PRO A 726 20.54 -43.39 -36.48
N THR A 727 21.78 -43.51 -35.97
CA THR A 727 22.22 -42.97 -34.69
C THR A 727 21.36 -41.75 -34.43
N PRO A 728 20.62 -41.67 -33.30
CA PRO A 728 19.69 -40.57 -33.06
C PRO A 728 20.41 -39.32 -33.51
N GLU A 729 19.95 -38.70 -34.61
CA GLU A 729 20.76 -37.72 -35.34
C GLU A 729 21.31 -36.79 -34.27
N ALA A 730 22.63 -36.88 -34.06
CA ALA A 730 23.27 -36.27 -32.92
C ALA A 730 22.79 -34.83 -32.95
N PRO A 731 22.05 -34.37 -31.91
CA PRO A 731 21.07 -33.31 -32.04
C PRO A 731 21.60 -32.21 -32.96
N THR A 732 21.07 -32.08 -34.17
CA THR A 732 21.72 -31.24 -35.18
C THR A 732 21.14 -29.82 -35.18
N TYR A 733 21.90 -28.87 -35.71
CA TYR A 733 21.44 -27.54 -36.08
C TYR A 733 21.88 -27.25 -37.53
N THR A 734 21.15 -26.39 -38.24
CA THR A 734 21.54 -26.01 -39.60
C THR A 734 22.47 -24.81 -39.54
N LEU A 735 23.68 -24.92 -40.10
CA LEU A 735 24.63 -23.80 -40.22
C LEU A 735 24.77 -23.40 -41.69
N THR A 736 24.61 -22.11 -41.98
CA THR A 736 24.88 -21.52 -43.30
C THR A 736 25.91 -20.40 -43.15
N VAL A 737 26.97 -20.42 -43.96
CA VAL A 737 28.03 -19.39 -43.97
C VAL A 737 28.03 -18.65 -45.31
N LYS A 738 27.86 -17.33 -45.27
CA LYS A 738 27.93 -16.42 -46.42
C LYS A 738 29.22 -15.62 -46.40
N GLY A 739 29.92 -15.57 -47.53
CA GLY A 739 31.24 -14.93 -47.64
C GLY A 739 32.41 -15.78 -47.08
N GLY A 740 32.13 -16.99 -46.60
CA GLY A 740 33.11 -17.94 -46.07
C GLY A 740 32.69 -19.39 -46.22
N THR A 741 33.49 -20.29 -45.67
CA THR A 741 33.21 -21.73 -45.57
C THR A 741 33.43 -22.20 -44.14
N PHE A 742 32.92 -23.39 -43.81
CA PHE A 742 33.20 -24.02 -42.53
C PHE A 742 33.52 -25.49 -42.67
N THR A 743 34.23 -26.02 -41.68
CA THR A 743 34.52 -27.45 -41.53
C THR A 743 34.22 -27.90 -40.10
N TYR A 744 33.76 -29.14 -39.95
CA TYR A 744 33.61 -29.81 -38.66
C TYR A 744 34.04 -31.27 -38.80
N ASN A 745 34.58 -31.86 -37.73
CA ASN A 745 35.07 -33.25 -37.70
C ASN A 745 36.06 -33.63 -38.82
N GLY A 746 36.85 -32.67 -39.33
CA GLY A 746 37.85 -32.89 -40.39
C GLY A 746 37.27 -33.13 -41.79
N GLY A 747 35.98 -32.83 -42.01
CA GLY A 747 35.32 -32.92 -43.31
C GLY A 747 35.71 -31.83 -44.31
N GLU A 748 35.18 -31.94 -45.54
CA GLU A 748 35.38 -30.94 -46.60
C GLU A 748 34.75 -29.59 -46.26
N ALA A 749 35.28 -28.50 -46.83
CA ALA A 749 34.80 -27.15 -46.59
C ALA A 749 33.41 -26.94 -47.22
N MET A 750 32.42 -26.58 -46.40
CA MET A 750 31.01 -26.43 -46.78
C MET A 750 30.54 -24.99 -46.59
N THR A 751 29.47 -24.61 -47.28
CA THR A 751 28.78 -23.31 -47.10
C THR A 751 27.43 -23.45 -46.42
N SER A 752 26.84 -24.65 -46.38
CA SER A 752 25.63 -24.94 -45.60
C SER A 752 25.52 -26.44 -45.29
N ALA A 753 25.23 -26.84 -44.04
CA ALA A 753 25.02 -28.24 -43.65
C ALA A 753 24.28 -28.37 -42.30
N ASN A 754 23.75 -29.57 -42.00
CA ASN A 754 23.27 -29.93 -40.66
C ASN A 754 24.45 -30.43 -39.82
N VAL A 755 24.80 -29.67 -38.78
CA VAL A 755 25.95 -29.92 -37.91
C VAL A 755 25.46 -30.53 -36.60
N PRO A 756 26.09 -31.59 -36.08
CA PRO A 756 25.83 -32.08 -34.72
C PRO A 756 26.13 -30.99 -33.67
N VAL A 757 25.24 -30.80 -32.69
CA VAL A 757 25.46 -29.78 -31.63
C VAL A 757 26.70 -30.07 -30.80
N ASP A 758 27.18 -31.31 -30.74
CA ASP A 758 28.41 -31.72 -30.04
C ASP A 758 29.68 -31.64 -30.91
N ALA A 759 29.56 -31.19 -32.16
CA ALA A 759 30.72 -30.98 -33.03
C ALA A 759 31.28 -29.56 -32.89
N GLU A 760 32.62 -29.45 -32.87
CA GLU A 760 33.32 -28.17 -33.00
C GLU A 760 33.40 -27.77 -34.48
N VAL A 761 33.00 -26.53 -34.79
CA VAL A 761 32.97 -26.00 -36.18
C VAL A 761 33.97 -24.89 -36.36
N LYS A 762 34.85 -24.98 -37.36
CA LYS A 762 35.75 -23.89 -37.74
C LYS A 762 35.20 -23.15 -38.96
N VAL A 763 34.86 -21.89 -38.80
CA VAL A 763 34.42 -20.98 -39.88
C VAL A 763 35.64 -20.21 -40.39
N THR A 764 35.80 -20.07 -41.71
CA THR A 764 36.92 -19.41 -42.36
C THR A 764 36.43 -18.54 -43.53
N LEU A 765 37.02 -17.35 -43.68
CA LEU A 765 36.71 -16.40 -44.74
C LEU A 765 37.12 -16.94 -46.11
N ASN A 766 36.26 -16.74 -47.11
CA ASN A 766 36.64 -16.97 -48.49
C ASN A 766 37.17 -15.66 -49.06
N GLN A 767 38.50 -15.50 -49.10
CA GLN A 767 39.13 -14.26 -49.60
C GLN A 767 38.75 -13.93 -51.05
N SER A 768 38.39 -14.93 -51.87
CA SER A 768 37.92 -14.71 -53.25
C SER A 768 36.50 -14.14 -53.33
N ALA A 769 35.74 -14.13 -52.24
CA ALA A 769 34.40 -13.56 -52.15
C ALA A 769 34.39 -12.12 -51.58
N VAL A 770 35.54 -11.57 -51.21
CA VAL A 770 35.67 -10.19 -50.71
C VAL A 770 35.43 -9.21 -51.88
N PRO A 771 34.48 -8.27 -51.76
CA PRO A 771 34.25 -7.26 -52.80
C PRO A 771 35.48 -6.37 -53.06
N GLU A 772 35.69 -6.01 -54.32
CA GLU A 772 36.84 -5.18 -54.74
C GLU A 772 36.82 -3.81 -54.02
N GLY A 773 37.95 -3.43 -53.40
CA GLY A 773 38.08 -2.20 -52.59
C GLY A 773 37.69 -2.33 -51.11
N MET A 774 37.23 -3.49 -50.66
CA MET A 774 36.86 -3.76 -49.27
C MET A 774 37.84 -4.73 -48.60
N VAL A 775 37.94 -4.67 -47.27
CA VAL A 775 38.62 -5.66 -46.42
C VAL A 775 37.60 -6.28 -45.46
N PHE A 776 37.88 -7.50 -45.01
CA PHE A 776 37.07 -8.15 -43.98
C PHE A 776 37.08 -7.34 -42.68
N ASP A 777 35.91 -7.18 -42.06
CA ASP A 777 35.76 -6.44 -40.80
C ASP A 777 35.42 -7.40 -39.65
N LEU A 778 34.29 -8.12 -39.75
CA LEU A 778 33.80 -9.04 -38.74
C LEU A 778 32.83 -10.10 -39.28
N TRP A 779 32.51 -11.09 -38.44
CA TRP A 779 31.47 -12.07 -38.69
C TRP A 779 30.17 -11.65 -37.99
N ALA A 780 29.07 -11.53 -38.73
CA ALA A 780 27.74 -11.32 -38.18
C ALA A 780 27.00 -12.66 -38.04
N MET A 781 26.32 -12.88 -36.92
CA MET A 781 25.52 -14.09 -36.65
C MET A 781 24.22 -13.72 -35.93
N ASP A 782 23.24 -14.64 -35.88
CA ASP A 782 21.94 -14.44 -35.21
C ASP A 782 21.94 -14.98 -33.76
N GLU A 783 21.46 -14.21 -32.78
CA GLU A 783 21.65 -14.43 -31.32
C GLU A 783 20.73 -15.51 -30.79
N ALA A 784 19.51 -15.56 -31.33
CA ALA A 784 18.41 -16.36 -30.76
C ALA A 784 18.69 -17.87 -30.76
N SER A 785 19.71 -18.30 -31.51
CA SER A 785 20.07 -19.69 -31.72
C SER A 785 21.24 -20.17 -30.83
N LEU A 786 21.94 -19.29 -30.12
CA LEU A 786 23.14 -19.62 -29.34
C LEU A 786 22.83 -19.82 -27.84
N LEU A 787 23.47 -20.82 -27.23
CA LEU A 787 23.34 -21.16 -25.82
C LEU A 787 24.41 -20.49 -24.93
N GLY A 788 25.14 -19.48 -25.46
CA GLY A 788 26.17 -18.72 -24.77
C GLY A 788 26.90 -17.72 -25.68
N ASN A 789 27.79 -16.90 -25.11
CA ASN A 789 28.56 -15.89 -25.86
C ASN A 789 29.76 -16.51 -26.58
N LEU A 790 29.81 -16.37 -27.91
CA LEU A 790 30.93 -16.83 -28.72
C LEU A 790 32.06 -15.77 -28.76
N ALA A 791 33.27 -16.14 -28.38
CA ALA A 791 34.43 -15.25 -28.43
C ALA A 791 35.05 -15.22 -29.84
N VAL A 792 34.48 -14.41 -30.73
CA VAL A 792 35.05 -14.16 -32.07
C VAL A 792 35.91 -12.89 -32.02
N ALA A 793 37.22 -13.02 -32.27
CA ALA A 793 38.09 -11.85 -32.29
C ALA A 793 37.77 -10.95 -33.50
N TYR A 794 37.66 -9.65 -33.25
CA TYR A 794 37.50 -8.61 -34.26
C TYR A 794 38.64 -8.71 -35.30
N ASN A 795 38.32 -8.64 -36.59
CA ASN A 795 39.20 -8.85 -37.77
C ASN A 795 39.79 -10.25 -38.00
N GLN A 796 39.41 -11.26 -37.21
CA GLN A 796 39.93 -12.61 -37.40
C GLN A 796 39.18 -13.33 -38.54
N GLU A 797 39.88 -13.62 -39.64
CA GLU A 797 39.33 -14.28 -40.83
C GLU A 797 38.88 -15.73 -40.57
N SER A 798 39.07 -16.27 -39.37
CA SER A 798 38.50 -17.56 -38.96
C SER A 798 38.23 -17.59 -37.47
N PHE A 799 37.20 -18.32 -37.07
CA PHE A 799 36.89 -18.59 -35.67
C PHE A 799 36.25 -19.96 -35.51
N THR A 800 36.15 -20.41 -34.26
CA THR A 800 35.62 -21.72 -33.92
C THR A 800 34.34 -21.58 -33.10
N ILE A 801 33.29 -22.30 -33.50
CA ILE A 801 32.08 -22.53 -32.71
C ILE A 801 32.32 -23.79 -31.86
N PRO A 802 32.41 -23.68 -30.53
CA PRO A 802 32.64 -24.84 -29.68
C PRO A 802 31.43 -25.78 -29.65
N ALA A 803 31.69 -27.07 -29.46
CA ALA A 803 30.68 -28.08 -29.20
C ALA A 803 29.75 -27.65 -28.04
N GLY A 804 28.44 -27.78 -28.24
CA GLY A 804 27.37 -27.50 -27.27
C GLY A 804 26.87 -26.06 -27.26
N SER A 805 27.40 -25.18 -28.12
CA SER A 805 27.11 -23.73 -28.07
C SER A 805 25.85 -23.31 -28.84
N VAL A 806 25.21 -24.22 -29.56
CA VAL A 806 24.01 -23.96 -30.38
C VAL A 806 22.87 -24.87 -29.95
N ALA A 807 21.66 -24.32 -29.85
CA ALA A 807 20.49 -25.12 -29.49
C ALA A 807 20.09 -26.11 -30.59
N LYS A 808 19.62 -27.30 -30.20
CA LYS A 808 19.14 -28.34 -31.13
C LYS A 808 18.00 -27.81 -31.99
N GLY A 809 18.05 -28.07 -33.30
CA GLY A 809 16.99 -27.71 -34.25
C GLY A 809 16.99 -26.24 -34.69
N SER A 810 17.93 -25.43 -34.19
CA SER A 810 18.07 -24.03 -34.60
C SER A 810 18.69 -23.89 -35.99
N THR A 811 18.41 -22.78 -36.67
CA THR A 811 19.10 -22.38 -37.89
C THR A 811 20.02 -21.20 -37.56
N VAL A 812 21.31 -21.36 -37.85
CA VAL A 812 22.34 -20.34 -37.63
C VAL A 812 22.87 -19.88 -38.98
N THR A 813 22.81 -18.58 -39.24
CA THR A 813 23.47 -17.97 -40.39
C THR A 813 24.64 -17.13 -39.91
N VAL A 814 25.82 -17.36 -40.47
CA VAL A 814 27.03 -16.56 -40.26
C VAL A 814 27.37 -15.84 -41.56
N GLU A 815 27.53 -14.53 -41.52
CA GLU A 815 27.77 -13.71 -42.70
C GLU A 815 29.01 -12.83 -42.51
N ALA A 816 29.96 -12.93 -43.43
CA ALA A 816 31.13 -12.06 -43.46
C ALA A 816 30.69 -10.62 -43.79
N GLN A 817 31.11 -9.68 -42.95
CA GLN A 817 30.92 -8.25 -43.19
C GLN A 817 32.23 -7.63 -43.65
N TYR A 818 32.14 -6.69 -44.59
CA TYR A 818 33.28 -6.04 -45.21
C TYR A 818 33.20 -4.53 -44.98
N ARG A 819 34.36 -3.88 -44.90
CA ARG A 819 34.51 -2.43 -44.78
C ARG A 819 35.46 -1.89 -45.84
N ASP A 820 35.41 -0.59 -46.11
CA ASP A 820 36.30 0.05 -47.07
C ASP A 820 37.77 -0.05 -46.62
N ALA A 821 38.66 -0.45 -47.53
CA ALA A 821 40.08 -0.66 -47.25
C ALA A 821 40.84 0.63 -46.84
N THR A 822 40.24 1.81 -47.04
CA THR A 822 40.86 3.12 -46.76
C THR A 822 40.66 3.64 -45.33
N ILE A 823 39.93 2.93 -44.48
CA ILE A 823 39.66 3.31 -43.08
C ILE A 823 40.71 2.67 -42.16
N GLU A 824 41.65 3.46 -41.60
CA GLU A 824 42.64 2.98 -40.61
C GLU A 824 41.96 2.58 -39.28
N SER A 825 42.24 1.37 -38.78
CA SER A 825 41.77 0.90 -37.47
C SER A 825 42.95 0.69 -36.51
N GLU A 826 43.13 1.59 -35.53
CA GLU A 826 43.95 1.31 -34.34
C GLU A 826 43.11 0.57 -33.27
N PRO A 827 43.64 -0.47 -32.59
CA PRO A 827 42.87 -1.28 -31.66
C PRO A 827 42.92 -0.68 -30.24
N SER A 828 41.75 -0.39 -29.64
CA SER A 828 41.67 -0.10 -28.20
C SER A 828 41.21 -1.34 -27.43
N ILE A 829 42.00 -1.67 -26.41
CA ILE A 829 41.99 -2.89 -25.61
C ILE A 829 40.73 -2.91 -24.73
N LEU A 830 39.65 -3.57 -25.17
CA LEU A 830 38.55 -4.04 -24.31
C LEU A 830 37.60 -5.00 -25.07
N GLY A 831 37.68 -6.29 -24.73
CA GLY A 831 36.55 -7.23 -24.74
C GLY A 831 35.97 -7.71 -26.09
N THR A 832 36.43 -8.87 -26.54
CA THR A 832 35.86 -9.73 -27.59
C THR A 832 34.34 -9.92 -27.46
N ALA A 833 33.54 -9.26 -28.31
CA ALA A 833 32.12 -9.54 -28.49
C ALA A 833 31.74 -9.40 -29.97
N ALA A 834 31.24 -10.48 -30.58
CA ALA A 834 30.70 -10.47 -31.94
C ALA A 834 29.41 -9.63 -31.98
N ILE A 835 29.24 -8.78 -33.01
CA ILE A 835 28.02 -8.00 -33.20
C ILE A 835 26.98 -8.89 -33.90
N ILE A 836 25.83 -9.03 -33.27
CA ILE A 836 24.76 -9.93 -33.68
C ILE A 836 23.66 -9.13 -34.40
N GLY A 837 23.34 -9.53 -35.62
CA GLY A 837 22.44 -8.80 -36.52
C GLY A 837 21.39 -9.70 -37.16
N VAL A 838 20.12 -9.29 -37.09
CA VAL A 838 18.98 -10.02 -37.66
C VAL A 838 18.98 -9.87 -39.19
N ALA A 839 19.05 -10.99 -39.91
CA ALA A 839 18.94 -11.03 -41.37
C ALA A 839 17.47 -11.11 -41.82
N GLY A 840 16.95 -10.01 -42.38
CA GLY A 840 15.66 -9.96 -43.07
C GLY A 840 15.78 -9.09 -44.32
N ALA A 841 15.41 -9.65 -45.47
CA ALA A 841 15.74 -9.16 -46.81
C ALA A 841 15.28 -7.72 -47.16
N GLY A 842 16.11 -7.04 -47.96
CA GLY A 842 15.67 -6.05 -48.94
C GLY A 842 15.74 -4.58 -48.54
N THR A 843 16.80 -3.92 -49.01
CA THR A 843 16.90 -2.46 -49.27
C THR A 843 16.70 -1.49 -48.10
N ALA A 844 17.84 -0.89 -47.70
CA ALA A 844 18.00 0.41 -47.06
C ALA A 844 17.60 0.57 -45.57
N VAL A 845 18.58 1.11 -44.82
CA VAL A 845 18.48 1.79 -43.51
C VAL A 845 18.28 0.90 -42.27
N ILE A 846 19.35 0.69 -41.47
CA ILE A 846 19.25 0.64 -39.99
C ILE A 846 20.51 1.27 -39.34
N VAL A 847 20.37 2.52 -38.89
CA VAL A 847 21.13 3.11 -37.78
C VAL A 847 20.22 2.99 -36.56
N TRP A 848 20.21 1.86 -35.84
CA TRP A 848 19.52 1.79 -34.54
C TRP A 848 19.81 0.49 -33.76
N GLN A 849 20.93 0.38 -33.04
CA GLN A 849 21.07 -0.39 -31.77
C GLN A 849 22.30 0.08 -30.93
N GLY A 850 22.64 1.38 -30.97
CA GLY A 850 23.77 1.95 -30.21
C GLY A 850 23.46 2.40 -28.78
N TYR A 851 22.26 2.11 -28.22
CA TYR A 851 21.79 2.79 -27.01
C TYR A 851 21.49 1.89 -25.79
N ARG A 852 21.62 0.55 -25.87
CA ARG A 852 21.37 -0.33 -24.69
C ARG A 852 22.58 -0.96 -24.03
N ILE A 853 23.78 -0.84 -24.61
CA ILE A 853 25.02 -1.36 -23.99
C ILE A 853 25.71 -0.29 -23.09
N GLY A 854 25.30 0.99 -23.18
CA GLY A 854 25.86 2.08 -22.37
C GLY A 854 25.29 2.23 -20.95
N MET A 855 24.11 1.67 -20.66
CA MET A 855 23.46 1.82 -19.35
C MET A 855 23.85 0.74 -18.33
N GLU A 856 24.09 -0.50 -18.78
CA GLU A 856 24.41 -1.62 -17.86
C GLU A 856 25.88 -1.63 -17.38
N LEU A 857 26.78 -0.88 -18.04
CA LEU A 857 28.18 -0.72 -17.61
C LEU A 857 28.38 0.43 -16.61
N TYR A 858 27.45 1.39 -16.55
CA TYR A 858 27.55 2.54 -15.64
C TYR A 858 27.12 2.18 -14.21
N GLU A 859 26.09 1.33 -14.05
CA GLU A 859 25.60 0.90 -12.73
C GLU A 859 26.50 -0.12 -12.02
N LYS A 860 27.39 -0.82 -12.75
CA LYS A 860 28.25 -1.86 -12.16
C LYS A 860 29.64 -1.37 -11.73
N TYR A 861 30.11 -0.21 -12.20
CA TYR A 861 31.48 0.25 -11.95
C TYR A 861 31.62 1.63 -11.30
N PHE A 862 30.52 2.37 -11.07
CA PHE A 862 30.57 3.66 -10.37
C PHE A 862 29.49 3.78 -9.29
N GLN A 863 29.62 2.98 -8.23
CA GLN A 863 29.20 3.41 -6.90
C GLN A 863 30.45 3.76 -6.08
N PRO A 864 30.56 4.99 -5.56
CA PRO A 864 31.42 5.29 -4.42
C PRO A 864 30.58 5.31 -3.13
N THR A 865 31.16 4.82 -2.04
CA THR A 865 30.74 5.14 -0.65
C THR A 865 31.99 4.99 0.23
N PRO A 866 32.16 5.71 1.36
CA PRO A 866 31.56 6.95 1.91
C PRO A 866 32.61 8.11 1.90
N GLU A 867 32.38 9.38 2.27
CA GLU A 867 32.17 9.90 3.64
C GLU A 867 32.03 11.45 3.58
N GLU A 868 31.18 11.98 4.47
CA GLU A 868 31.21 13.29 5.17
C GLU A 868 31.22 14.67 4.46
N THR A 869 30.18 15.45 4.80
CA THR A 869 30.18 16.87 5.26
C THR A 869 29.51 17.95 4.39
N ALA A 870 28.37 18.42 4.92
CA ALA A 870 27.81 19.78 4.98
C ALA A 870 27.29 20.55 3.74
N ALA A 871 26.01 20.93 3.90
CA ALA A 871 25.42 22.27 3.76
C ALA A 871 24.61 22.65 2.48
N GLU A 872 23.38 23.12 2.81
CA GLU A 872 22.49 24.09 2.15
C GLU A 872 21.59 23.71 0.94
N GLN A 873 20.28 23.71 1.24
CA GLN A 873 19.11 23.98 0.37
C GLN A 873 19.11 25.45 -0.15
N PRO A 874 18.17 25.90 -1.02
CA PRO A 874 17.19 25.20 -1.88
C PRO A 874 17.11 25.72 -3.35
N ALA A 875 16.13 25.18 -4.10
CA ALA A 875 15.73 25.38 -5.50
C ALA A 875 15.44 26.84 -5.96
N PRO A 876 15.15 27.11 -7.27
CA PRO A 876 13.77 26.91 -7.77
C PRO A 876 13.58 26.59 -9.28
N GLU A 877 12.43 25.94 -9.50
CA GLU A 877 11.39 26.16 -10.53
C GLU A 877 11.57 25.85 -12.03
N ALA A 878 10.52 25.14 -12.49
CA ALA A 878 10.10 24.80 -13.84
C ALA A 878 9.68 26.03 -14.70
N PRO A 879 9.18 25.86 -15.94
CA PRO A 879 7.76 25.51 -16.11
C PRO A 879 7.39 24.64 -17.34
N ALA A 880 6.23 23.95 -17.20
CA ALA A 880 5.13 23.75 -18.18
C ALA A 880 5.40 23.06 -19.55
N ALA A 881 4.51 22.28 -20.18
CA ALA A 881 3.16 21.77 -19.91
C ALA A 881 2.73 20.76 -21.01
N ALA A 882 1.53 20.14 -20.79
CA ALA A 882 0.58 19.54 -21.74
C ALA A 882 0.77 18.03 -22.06
N ALA A 883 -0.25 17.16 -22.13
CA ALA A 883 -1.70 17.30 -22.14
C ALA A 883 -2.41 15.99 -21.74
N SER A 884 -3.61 16.09 -21.14
CA SER A 884 -4.85 15.28 -21.36
C SER A 884 -5.74 15.31 -20.11
#